data_AF-A0A7J9W141-F1
#
_entry.id   AF-A0A7J9W141-F1
#
_cell.length_a   1.000
_cell.length_b   1.000
_cell.length_c   1.000
_cell.angle_alpha   90.00
_cell.angle_beta   90.00
_cell.angle_gamma   90.00
#
_symmetry.space_group_name_H-M   'P 1'
#
loop_
_entity.id
_entity.type
_entity.pdbx_description
1 polymer ?
#
loop_
_entity_poly.entity_id
_entity_poly.type
_entity_poly.pdbx_seq_one_letter_code
_entity_poly.pdbx_strand_id
1 'polypeptide(L)'
;MAQAPDREKALELALAQIDKQYGKGSVMRLGGEGRAPIEVIPTGSIALDVALGIGGLPRGRVVEIYGPESSGKTSLALHAVANAQRAGGIAAFIDAEHALDPEYAKSIGVDTDALLVSQPDTGEQALEIADMLIRSGALDIVVIDSVAALVPRAEIEGEMGDSHVGLQARLMSQALRKIAGALSNSGTTAIFINQLREKVGVFFGSPETTTGGKALKFYASVRLDIRRIETLKDGADAVGNRTRVKVAKNKCVAAGTGVFDPTTGTTHLIEDIVDGRLPVHVVATDKAGMLHIRPVTAWFDQGEQDVMGLRLRGGTELWVTPDHKILTEGGWRPAGQLAAGDRVARPRKFSGFGDAEPMPAEHARLLGYLIGDGYVGGKTPVTFINVVDVLQEDAASIARTLGCDAKRRSGGIEVAFSHRPGERNGVLELCRQSGIWGKLAPEKQVPSSFFAPDISSEVVANLLFGLFESDGLVSREQTGGIRVGYTTTSLQLAQQLHWLLKRWGIGSSVSRRDPSAQRSSVIRGRRVSGKLPCWEVRISGVDNVGVFADVVPMWGPRGSVLTSELAALDGRHRGSQRVYLSTEMIEPVLSHLAGRGVTAELAAQLVGERAGDPRGGMKQVLGASRLRRDRLAVLADALDDPFLQGIVAEELSYSRVVAVLPTQRCRTFDIEVDELHNFVADDVVVHNCAPPFKQAEFDILYSKGISAEGSLIDLGVEQGIVRKSGAWYTYEGDQLGQGKENARKFLGDNPDIAAQVEKRIKDKLGIGAKLDDDDGTVPAPVDF
;
A
#
# COMPACT_ATOMS: atom_id res chain seq x y z
N MET A 1 36.20 -37.30 -8.13
CA MET A 1 35.47 -36.03 -8.00
C MET A 1 35.06 -35.60 -9.40
N ALA A 2 33.79 -35.72 -9.74
CA ALA A 2 33.23 -35.19 -10.99
C ALA A 2 32.62 -33.82 -10.68
N GLN A 3 33.00 -32.80 -11.44
CA GLN A 3 32.44 -31.44 -11.34
C GLN A 3 30.93 -31.48 -11.52
N ALA A 4 30.19 -30.88 -10.58
CA ALA A 4 28.75 -30.66 -10.71
C ALA A 4 28.48 -29.81 -11.97
N PRO A 5 27.40 -30.09 -12.74
CA PRO A 5 27.06 -29.28 -13.88
C PRO A 5 26.75 -27.85 -13.42
N ASP A 6 27.35 -26.90 -14.13
CA ASP A 6 27.36 -25.47 -13.86
C ASP A 6 25.91 -24.92 -13.82
N ARG A 7 25.38 -24.68 -12.60
CA ARG A 7 23.98 -24.30 -12.35
C ARG A 7 23.58 -23.02 -13.09
N GLU A 8 24.53 -22.13 -13.28
CA GLU A 8 24.35 -20.86 -13.98
C GLU A 8 24.06 -21.10 -15.47
N LYS A 9 24.77 -22.05 -16.08
CA LYS A 9 24.58 -22.46 -17.47
C LYS A 9 23.23 -23.14 -17.72
N ALA A 10 22.76 -23.93 -16.75
CA ALA A 10 21.43 -24.55 -16.80
C ALA A 10 20.30 -23.51 -16.68
N LEU A 11 20.48 -22.49 -15.82
CA LEU A 11 19.57 -21.37 -15.69
C LEU A 11 19.54 -20.52 -16.95
N GLU A 12 20.69 -20.21 -17.56
CA GLU A 12 20.75 -19.49 -18.83
C GLU A 12 20.07 -20.25 -19.97
N LEU A 13 20.26 -21.57 -20.05
CA LEU A 13 19.56 -22.42 -21.01
C LEU A 13 18.04 -22.39 -20.79
N ALA A 14 17.58 -22.44 -19.53
CA ALA A 14 16.16 -22.37 -19.20
C ALA A 14 15.57 -20.98 -19.52
N LEU A 15 16.26 -19.90 -19.17
CA LEU A 15 15.87 -18.53 -19.50
C LEU A 15 15.81 -18.32 -21.02
N ALA A 16 16.82 -18.81 -21.76
CA ALA A 16 16.84 -18.75 -23.22
C ALA A 16 15.71 -19.61 -23.83
N GLN A 17 15.38 -20.75 -23.23
CA GLN A 17 14.29 -21.61 -23.68
C GLN A 17 12.91 -21.00 -23.40
N ILE A 18 12.75 -20.30 -22.27
CA ILE A 18 11.57 -19.52 -21.91
C ILE A 18 11.40 -18.33 -22.85
N ASP A 19 12.46 -17.56 -23.09
CA ASP A 19 12.44 -16.44 -24.04
C ASP A 19 12.14 -16.93 -25.47
N LYS A 20 12.63 -18.12 -25.84
CA LYS A 20 12.34 -18.75 -27.13
C LYS A 20 10.90 -19.27 -27.25
N GLN A 21 10.29 -19.74 -26.16
CA GLN A 21 8.93 -20.27 -26.16
C GLN A 21 7.85 -19.20 -25.97
N TYR A 22 8.13 -18.16 -25.17
CA TYR A 22 7.12 -17.20 -24.71
C TYR A 22 7.44 -15.75 -25.14
N GLY A 23 8.62 -15.50 -25.72
CA GLY A 23 9.08 -14.20 -26.18
C GLY A 23 10.12 -13.57 -25.25
N LYS A 24 11.02 -12.74 -25.79
CA LYS A 24 12.02 -12.00 -25.00
C LYS A 24 11.33 -11.18 -23.89
N GLY A 25 11.79 -11.34 -22.65
CA GLY A 25 11.26 -10.60 -21.49
C GLY A 25 10.13 -11.32 -20.74
N SER A 26 9.81 -12.57 -21.13
CA SER A 26 8.84 -13.41 -20.43
C SER A 26 9.28 -13.75 -19.00
N VAL A 27 10.60 -13.83 -18.79
CA VAL A 27 11.22 -13.94 -17.46
C VAL A 27 12.42 -13.02 -17.43
N MET A 28 12.43 -12.08 -16.47
CA MET A 28 13.52 -11.12 -16.29
C MET A 28 13.99 -11.18 -14.83
N ARG A 29 15.28 -10.91 -14.62
CA ARG A 29 15.81 -10.70 -13.26
C ARG A 29 15.22 -9.39 -12.72
N LEU A 30 14.59 -9.45 -11.55
CA LEU A 30 13.82 -8.33 -10.99
C LEU A 30 14.68 -7.08 -10.71
N GLY A 31 15.98 -7.26 -10.46
CA GLY A 31 16.96 -6.20 -10.22
C GLY A 31 17.82 -5.81 -11.42
N GLY A 32 17.42 -6.14 -12.66
CA GLY A 32 18.06 -5.55 -13.83
C GLY A 32 17.74 -4.06 -13.90
N GLU A 33 18.75 -3.21 -13.86
CA GLU A 33 18.61 -1.75 -13.99
C GLU A 33 17.76 -1.41 -15.23
N GLY A 34 16.75 -0.54 -15.05
CA GLY A 34 15.98 0.03 -16.14
C GLY A 34 14.53 -0.45 -16.30
N ARG A 35 13.70 -0.48 -15.24
CA ARG A 35 12.26 -0.31 -15.46
C ARG A 35 11.98 1.18 -15.64
N ALA A 36 11.68 1.56 -16.87
CA ALA A 36 11.32 2.93 -17.20
C ALA A 36 10.13 3.42 -16.35
N PRO A 37 10.06 4.72 -16.00
CA PRO A 37 8.90 5.32 -15.36
C PRO A 37 7.60 4.95 -16.09
N ILE A 38 6.46 4.95 -15.38
CA ILE A 38 5.15 4.67 -16.00
C ILE A 38 4.99 5.61 -17.20
N GLU A 39 5.05 5.04 -18.40
CA GLU A 39 4.91 5.80 -19.61
C GLU A 39 3.46 6.32 -19.71
N VAL A 40 3.33 7.55 -20.22
CA VAL A 40 2.05 8.24 -20.28
C VAL A 40 1.76 8.76 -21.68
N ILE A 41 0.47 8.89 -22.00
CA ILE A 41 -0.03 9.56 -23.19
C ILE A 41 -0.59 10.93 -22.74
N PRO A 42 -0.02 12.06 -23.20
CA PRO A 42 -0.53 13.38 -22.85
C PRO A 42 -2.01 13.53 -23.22
N THR A 43 -2.80 14.21 -22.38
CA THR A 43 -4.24 14.37 -22.62
C THR A 43 -4.58 15.48 -23.62
N GLY A 44 -3.59 16.32 -23.95
CA GLY A 44 -3.79 17.55 -24.74
C GLY A 44 -4.18 18.77 -23.88
N SER A 45 -4.40 18.56 -22.59
CA SER A 45 -4.58 19.63 -21.61
C SER A 45 -3.51 19.53 -20.54
N ILE A 46 -2.59 20.49 -20.50
CA ILE A 46 -1.57 20.56 -19.44
C ILE A 46 -2.21 20.65 -18.06
N ALA A 47 -3.37 21.31 -17.92
CA ALA A 47 -4.12 21.35 -16.67
C ALA A 47 -4.57 19.96 -16.23
N LEU A 48 -5.00 19.11 -17.16
CA LEU A 48 -5.40 17.74 -16.85
C LEU A 48 -4.19 16.83 -16.62
N ASP A 49 -3.12 16.98 -17.38
CA ASP A 49 -1.87 16.23 -17.18
C ASP A 49 -1.28 16.51 -15.78
N VAL A 50 -1.35 17.78 -15.35
CA VAL A 50 -0.99 18.21 -13.99
C VAL A 50 -1.96 17.63 -12.95
N ALA A 51 -3.26 17.63 -13.23
CA ALA A 51 -4.28 17.09 -12.34
C ALA A 51 -4.15 15.57 -12.16
N LEU A 52 -3.68 14.86 -13.18
CA LEU A 52 -3.38 13.43 -13.13
C LEU A 52 -2.11 13.12 -12.32
N GLY A 53 -1.24 14.10 -12.10
CA GLY A 53 -0.02 14.00 -11.28
C GLY A 53 1.11 13.16 -11.90
N ILE A 54 0.79 12.27 -12.84
CA ILE A 54 1.76 11.48 -13.61
C ILE A 54 2.06 12.09 -15.00
N GLY A 55 1.47 13.24 -15.34
CA GLY A 55 1.72 13.95 -16.59
C GLY A 55 0.94 13.46 -17.81
N GLY A 56 -0.04 12.56 -17.63
CA GLY A 56 -0.90 12.09 -18.72
C GLY A 56 -1.68 10.83 -18.36
N LEU A 57 -2.26 10.18 -19.37
CA LEU A 57 -2.97 8.90 -19.22
C LEU A 57 -1.96 7.75 -19.15
N PRO A 58 -2.08 6.82 -18.19
CA PRO A 58 -1.10 5.76 -18.01
C PRO A 58 -1.19 4.68 -19.09
N ARG A 59 -0.06 4.34 -19.70
CA ARG A 59 0.06 3.21 -20.65
C ARG A 59 -0.21 1.87 -19.99
N GLY A 60 -0.75 0.93 -20.77
CA GLY A 60 -1.09 -0.42 -20.32
C GLY A 60 -2.28 -0.50 -19.34
N ARG A 61 -3.09 0.56 -19.21
CA ARG A 61 -4.19 0.66 -18.24
C ARG A 61 -5.52 0.99 -18.89
N VAL A 62 -6.59 0.74 -18.13
CA VAL A 62 -7.96 1.16 -18.45
C VAL A 62 -8.22 2.56 -17.90
N VAL A 63 -8.78 3.44 -18.73
CA VAL A 63 -9.25 4.79 -18.39
C VAL A 63 -10.75 4.87 -18.70
N GLU A 64 -11.54 5.46 -17.80
CA GLU A 64 -12.95 5.76 -18.07
C GLU A 64 -13.16 7.28 -18.14
N ILE A 65 -13.73 7.78 -19.23
CA ILE A 65 -14.15 9.17 -19.40
C ILE A 65 -15.67 9.21 -19.43
N TYR A 66 -16.29 9.88 -18.47
CA TYR A 66 -17.74 9.91 -18.34
C TYR A 66 -18.27 11.29 -18.01
N GLY A 67 -19.52 11.56 -18.37
CA GLY A 67 -20.14 12.86 -18.13
C GLY A 67 -21.42 13.06 -18.96
N PRO A 68 -22.09 14.21 -18.81
CA PRO A 68 -23.29 14.56 -19.57
C PRO A 68 -23.03 14.61 -21.08
N GLU A 69 -24.11 14.61 -21.87
CA GLU A 69 -24.02 14.84 -23.32
C GLU A 69 -23.34 16.17 -23.64
N SER A 70 -22.60 16.21 -24.74
CA SER A 70 -21.87 17.40 -25.20
C SER A 70 -20.89 18.01 -24.18
N SER A 71 -20.39 17.23 -23.20
CA SER A 71 -19.42 17.72 -22.22
C SER A 71 -17.97 17.72 -22.71
N GLY A 72 -17.69 17.15 -23.88
CA GLY A 72 -16.34 17.07 -24.47
C GLY A 72 -15.65 15.72 -24.32
N LYS A 73 -16.36 14.64 -23.96
CA LYS A 73 -15.82 13.28 -23.79
C LYS A 73 -15.02 12.79 -25.01
N THR A 74 -15.66 12.77 -26.18
CA THR A 74 -15.06 12.32 -27.45
C THR A 74 -13.90 13.24 -27.87
N SER A 75 -14.02 14.55 -27.66
CA SER A 75 -12.91 15.48 -27.92
C SER A 75 -11.68 15.16 -27.07
N LEU A 76 -11.85 14.93 -25.76
CA LEU A 76 -10.74 14.57 -24.88
C LEU A 76 -10.08 13.23 -25.31
N ALA A 77 -10.88 12.24 -25.68
CA ALA A 77 -10.35 10.97 -26.17
C ALA A 77 -9.59 11.12 -27.49
N LEU A 78 -10.11 11.91 -28.44
CA LEU A 78 -9.44 12.15 -29.72
C LEU A 78 -8.14 12.97 -29.56
N HIS A 79 -8.05 13.88 -28.60
CA HIS A 79 -6.78 14.55 -28.28
C HIS A 79 -5.73 13.56 -27.75
N ALA A 80 -6.13 12.60 -26.90
CA ALA A 80 -5.22 11.53 -26.47
C ALA A 80 -4.77 10.66 -27.65
N VAL A 81 -5.67 10.36 -28.60
CA VAL A 81 -5.34 9.66 -29.86
C VAL A 81 -4.36 10.46 -30.71
N ALA A 82 -4.61 11.75 -30.95
CA ALA A 82 -3.72 12.62 -31.72
C ALA A 82 -2.32 12.71 -31.10
N ASN A 83 -2.23 12.77 -29.77
CA ASN A 83 -0.95 12.79 -29.04
C ASN A 83 -0.20 11.46 -29.15
N ALA A 84 -0.92 10.33 -29.08
CA ALA A 84 -0.33 9.01 -29.29
C ALA A 84 0.22 8.86 -30.72
N GLN A 85 -0.55 9.27 -31.73
CA GLN A 85 -0.12 9.25 -33.14
C GLN A 85 1.07 10.16 -33.39
N ARG A 86 1.09 11.36 -32.81
CA ARG A 86 2.22 12.30 -32.93
C ARG A 86 3.51 11.73 -32.34
N ALA A 87 3.41 10.87 -31.31
CA ALA A 87 4.53 10.13 -30.76
C ALA A 87 4.94 8.91 -31.61
N GLY A 88 4.33 8.71 -32.79
CA GLY A 88 4.58 7.58 -33.69
C GLY A 88 3.77 6.32 -33.36
N GLY A 89 2.82 6.42 -32.42
CA GLY A 89 2.01 5.29 -31.97
C GLY A 89 0.80 4.98 -32.87
N ILE A 90 0.29 3.76 -32.77
CA ILE A 90 -0.90 3.30 -33.51
C ILE A 90 -2.14 3.41 -32.63
N ALA A 91 -3.21 3.98 -33.19
CA ALA A 91 -4.47 4.18 -32.50
C ALA A 91 -5.62 3.43 -33.17
N ALA A 92 -6.58 2.99 -32.36
CA ALA A 92 -7.85 2.48 -32.84
C ALA A 92 -9.05 3.14 -32.15
N PHE A 93 -10.16 3.23 -32.86
CA PHE A 93 -11.42 3.79 -32.40
C PHE A 93 -12.57 2.83 -32.70
N ILE A 94 -13.19 2.30 -31.65
CA ILE A 94 -14.37 1.44 -31.71
C ILE A 94 -15.60 2.35 -31.52
N ASP A 95 -16.20 2.75 -32.64
CA ASP A 95 -17.35 3.66 -32.70
C ASP A 95 -18.66 2.87 -32.68
N ALA A 96 -19.10 2.51 -31.48
CA ALA A 96 -20.39 1.88 -31.23
C ALA A 96 -21.56 2.89 -31.24
N GLU A 97 -21.30 4.19 -31.06
CA GLU A 97 -22.33 5.24 -31.19
C GLU A 97 -22.60 5.65 -32.65
N HIS A 98 -21.78 5.20 -33.61
CA HIS A 98 -21.84 5.58 -35.04
C HIS A 98 -21.85 7.11 -35.24
N ALA A 99 -21.07 7.83 -34.43
CA ALA A 99 -21.14 9.28 -34.32
C ALA A 99 -19.76 9.97 -34.48
N LEU A 100 -18.73 9.24 -34.87
CA LEU A 100 -17.40 9.82 -35.11
C LEU A 100 -17.42 10.73 -36.34
N ASP A 101 -17.01 11.99 -36.16
CA ASP A 101 -16.81 12.97 -37.24
C ASP A 101 -15.32 13.00 -37.69
N PRO A 102 -15.00 12.49 -38.90
CA PRO A 102 -13.63 12.48 -39.40
C PRO A 102 -13.07 13.88 -39.68
N GLU A 103 -13.89 14.84 -40.10
CA GLU A 103 -13.44 16.20 -40.39
C GLU A 103 -13.03 16.90 -39.10
N TYR A 104 -13.84 16.75 -38.04
CA TYR A 104 -13.47 17.25 -36.72
C TYR A 104 -12.22 16.57 -36.16
N ALA A 105 -12.12 15.23 -36.25
CA ALA A 105 -10.93 14.50 -35.79
C ALA A 105 -9.65 15.00 -36.49
N LYS A 106 -9.71 15.20 -37.82
CA LYS A 106 -8.60 15.76 -38.59
C LYS A 106 -8.25 17.18 -38.16
N SER A 107 -9.25 18.01 -37.88
CA SER A 107 -9.05 19.41 -37.44
C SER A 107 -8.29 19.54 -36.11
N ILE A 108 -8.40 18.56 -35.21
CA ILE A 108 -7.70 18.52 -33.92
C ILE A 108 -6.37 17.74 -33.97
N GLY A 109 -5.95 17.33 -35.17
CA GLY A 109 -4.64 16.73 -35.42
C GLY A 109 -4.59 15.20 -35.34
N VAL A 110 -5.73 14.50 -35.41
CA VAL A 110 -5.76 13.06 -35.61
C VAL A 110 -5.39 12.75 -37.07
N ASP A 111 -4.46 11.82 -37.27
CA ASP A 111 -4.20 11.24 -38.58
C ASP A 111 -5.32 10.23 -38.90
N THR A 112 -6.33 10.71 -39.62
CA THR A 112 -7.51 9.91 -40.00
C THR A 112 -7.19 8.82 -41.00
N ASP A 113 -6.12 8.96 -41.78
CA ASP A 113 -5.73 7.97 -42.79
C ASP A 113 -5.06 6.75 -42.12
N ALA A 114 -4.40 6.97 -40.97
CA ALA A 114 -3.78 5.93 -40.15
C ALA A 114 -4.65 5.41 -38.99
N LEU A 115 -5.77 6.09 -38.66
CA LEU A 115 -6.64 5.69 -37.55
C LEU A 115 -7.45 4.43 -37.90
N LEU A 116 -7.29 3.36 -37.11
CA LEU A 116 -8.09 2.15 -37.27
C LEU A 116 -9.49 2.38 -36.69
N VAL A 117 -10.52 2.42 -37.53
CA VAL A 117 -11.91 2.60 -37.09
C VAL A 117 -12.69 1.30 -37.26
N SER A 118 -13.47 0.93 -36.25
CA SER A 118 -14.43 -0.18 -36.32
C SER A 118 -15.80 0.29 -35.84
N GLN A 119 -16.83 -0.04 -36.61
CA GLN A 119 -18.24 0.20 -36.29
C GLN A 119 -18.93 -1.15 -36.09
N PRO A 120 -18.94 -1.69 -34.86
CA PRO A 120 -19.46 -3.02 -34.57
C PRO A 120 -20.99 -3.04 -34.47
N ASP A 121 -21.60 -4.16 -34.84
CA ASP A 121 -23.05 -4.38 -34.74
C ASP A 121 -23.49 -4.77 -33.32
N THR A 122 -22.59 -5.36 -32.51
CA THR A 122 -22.92 -5.88 -31.17
C THR A 122 -21.83 -5.53 -30.15
N GLY A 123 -22.22 -5.49 -28.87
CA GLY A 123 -21.29 -5.26 -27.77
C GLY A 123 -20.22 -6.35 -27.63
N GLU A 124 -20.57 -7.61 -27.87
CA GLU A 124 -19.60 -8.72 -27.90
C GLU A 124 -18.54 -8.50 -28.98
N GLN A 125 -18.97 -8.22 -30.21
CA GLN A 125 -18.09 -7.97 -31.35
C GLN A 125 -17.15 -6.80 -31.09
N ALA A 126 -17.67 -5.69 -30.55
CA ALA A 126 -16.87 -4.51 -30.20
C ALA A 126 -15.72 -4.86 -29.26
N LEU A 127 -16.01 -5.61 -28.19
CA LEU A 127 -15.03 -5.98 -27.16
C LEU A 127 -14.05 -7.07 -27.64
N GLU A 128 -14.48 -7.96 -28.53
CA GLU A 128 -13.62 -8.95 -29.17
C GLU A 128 -12.64 -8.30 -30.15
N ILE A 129 -13.09 -7.36 -30.99
CA ILE A 129 -12.22 -6.58 -31.87
C ILE A 129 -11.19 -5.81 -31.04
N ALA A 130 -11.62 -5.16 -29.96
CA ALA A 130 -10.70 -4.47 -29.05
C ALA A 130 -9.65 -5.43 -28.46
N ASP A 131 -10.07 -6.59 -27.93
CA ASP A 131 -9.16 -7.60 -27.37
C ASP A 131 -8.16 -8.13 -28.41
N MET A 132 -8.60 -8.38 -29.65
CA MET A 132 -7.73 -8.81 -30.75
C MET A 132 -6.68 -7.75 -31.09
N LEU A 133 -7.10 -6.49 -31.21
CA LEU A 133 -6.19 -5.37 -31.51
C LEU A 133 -5.18 -5.17 -30.38
N ILE A 134 -5.59 -5.25 -29.12
CA ILE A 134 -4.69 -5.12 -27.96
C ILE A 134 -3.68 -6.27 -27.94
N ARG A 135 -4.13 -7.51 -28.16
CA ARG A 135 -3.25 -8.70 -28.16
C ARG A 135 -2.25 -8.73 -29.31
N SER A 136 -2.49 -7.97 -30.39
CA SER A 136 -1.51 -7.83 -31.47
C SER A 136 -0.19 -7.20 -30.99
N GLY A 137 -0.21 -6.46 -29.88
CA GLY A 137 0.94 -5.73 -29.35
C GLY A 137 1.31 -4.48 -30.15
N ALA A 138 0.57 -4.17 -31.22
CA ALA A 138 0.89 -3.05 -32.12
C ALA A 138 0.19 -1.73 -31.72
N LEU A 139 -0.87 -1.77 -30.90
CA LEU A 139 -1.63 -0.58 -30.52
C LEU A 139 -1.03 0.12 -29.30
N ASP A 140 -0.93 1.44 -29.37
CA ASP A 140 -0.61 2.31 -28.24
C ASP A 140 -1.87 2.74 -27.48
N ILE A 141 -2.96 2.97 -28.21
CA ILE A 141 -4.22 3.46 -27.64
C ILE A 141 -5.43 2.89 -28.36
N VAL A 142 -6.47 2.54 -27.61
CA VAL A 142 -7.78 2.17 -28.14
C VAL A 142 -8.88 2.95 -27.42
N VAL A 143 -9.80 3.55 -28.18
CA VAL A 143 -10.98 4.23 -27.65
C VAL A 143 -12.22 3.39 -27.94
N ILE A 144 -13.10 3.23 -26.96
CA ILE A 144 -14.39 2.57 -27.10
C ILE A 144 -15.47 3.63 -26.80
N ASP A 145 -16.16 4.08 -27.85
CA ASP A 145 -17.20 5.11 -27.80
C ASP A 145 -18.55 4.51 -28.23
N SER A 146 -19.47 4.15 -27.33
CA SER A 146 -19.40 4.25 -25.87
C SER A 146 -19.89 2.99 -25.19
N VAL A 147 -19.61 2.84 -23.89
CA VAL A 147 -20.09 1.72 -23.07
C VAL A 147 -21.61 1.60 -23.10
N ALA A 148 -22.33 2.72 -23.21
CA ALA A 148 -23.78 2.71 -23.28
C ALA A 148 -24.30 2.05 -24.58
N ALA A 149 -23.55 2.16 -25.68
CA ALA A 149 -23.86 1.58 -26.97
C ALA A 149 -23.37 0.13 -27.14
N LEU A 150 -22.67 -0.44 -26.16
CA LEU A 150 -22.28 -1.86 -26.15
C LEU A 150 -23.48 -2.75 -25.80
N VAL A 151 -24.43 -2.87 -26.72
CA VAL A 151 -25.66 -3.65 -26.55
C VAL A 151 -25.36 -5.12 -26.86
N PRO A 152 -25.61 -6.06 -25.94
CA PRO A 152 -25.38 -7.48 -26.22
C PRO A 152 -26.25 -8.01 -27.36
N ARG A 153 -25.75 -8.98 -28.13
CA ARG A 153 -26.49 -9.56 -29.27
C ARG A 153 -27.89 -10.04 -28.92
N ALA A 154 -28.05 -10.69 -27.77
CA ALA A 154 -29.36 -11.20 -27.33
C ALA A 154 -30.39 -10.09 -27.06
N GLU A 155 -29.95 -8.87 -26.76
CA GLU A 155 -30.84 -7.70 -26.60
C GLU A 155 -31.19 -7.06 -27.95
N ILE A 156 -30.29 -7.12 -28.94
CA ILE A 156 -30.54 -6.64 -30.32
C ILE A 156 -31.48 -7.58 -31.08
N GLU A 157 -31.32 -8.89 -30.92
CA GLU A 157 -32.15 -9.91 -31.56
C GLU A 157 -33.51 -10.11 -30.85
N GLY A 158 -33.66 -9.59 -29.62
CA GLY A 158 -34.89 -9.68 -28.82
C GLY A 158 -35.99 -8.71 -29.26
N GLU A 159 -37.21 -8.88 -28.75
CA GLU A 159 -38.31 -7.96 -29.03
C GLU A 159 -38.28 -6.74 -28.09
N MET A 160 -38.75 -5.59 -28.57
CA MET A 160 -38.86 -4.39 -27.73
C MET A 160 -39.78 -4.64 -26.53
N GLY A 161 -39.21 -4.64 -25.33
CA GLY A 161 -39.93 -4.90 -24.07
C GLY A 161 -39.46 -6.16 -23.34
N ASP A 162 -38.61 -6.98 -23.95
CA ASP A 162 -38.01 -8.14 -23.30
C ASP A 162 -37.10 -7.73 -22.13
N SER A 163 -37.21 -8.45 -21.03
CA SER A 163 -36.47 -8.15 -19.80
C SER A 163 -35.13 -8.87 -19.77
N HIS A 164 -34.07 -8.19 -20.20
CA HIS A 164 -32.70 -8.68 -20.12
C HIS A 164 -31.93 -8.04 -18.95
N VAL A 165 -32.24 -8.49 -17.73
CA VAL A 165 -31.65 -7.89 -16.52
C VAL A 165 -30.14 -8.15 -16.43
N GLY A 166 -29.35 -7.08 -16.56
CA GLY A 166 -27.92 -7.08 -16.23
C GLY A 166 -27.01 -7.76 -17.26
N LEU A 167 -27.50 -8.01 -18.48
CA LEU A 167 -26.75 -8.67 -19.55
C LEU A 167 -25.48 -7.88 -19.93
N GLN A 168 -25.61 -6.58 -20.18
CA GLN A 168 -24.49 -5.68 -20.46
C GLN A 168 -23.45 -5.64 -19.32
N ALA A 169 -23.89 -5.65 -18.06
CA ALA A 169 -22.97 -5.65 -16.91
C ALA A 169 -22.14 -6.95 -16.82
N ARG A 170 -22.73 -8.09 -17.20
CA ARG A 170 -22.02 -9.38 -17.26
C ARG A 170 -21.02 -9.41 -18.41
N LEU A 171 -21.41 -8.93 -19.59
CA LEU A 171 -20.54 -8.80 -20.75
C LEU A 171 -19.29 -7.97 -20.41
N MET A 172 -19.49 -6.77 -19.85
CA MET A 172 -18.39 -5.89 -19.43
C MET A 172 -17.47 -6.56 -18.40
N SER A 173 -18.04 -7.28 -17.44
CA SER A 173 -17.27 -7.99 -16.41
C SER A 173 -16.38 -9.10 -16.99
N GLN A 174 -16.87 -9.82 -18.00
CA GLN A 174 -16.13 -10.89 -18.66
C GLN A 174 -15.05 -10.32 -19.59
N ALA A 175 -15.37 -9.30 -20.38
CA ALA A 175 -14.43 -8.67 -21.31
C ALA A 175 -13.27 -8.01 -20.57
N LEU A 176 -13.55 -7.17 -19.56
CA LEU A 176 -12.50 -6.47 -18.80
C LEU A 176 -11.53 -7.44 -18.09
N ARG A 177 -12.02 -8.61 -17.67
CA ARG A 177 -11.17 -9.65 -17.07
C ARG A 177 -10.15 -10.22 -18.07
N LYS A 178 -10.53 -10.34 -19.35
CA LYS A 178 -9.65 -10.83 -20.43
C LYS A 178 -8.70 -9.73 -20.92
N ILE A 179 -9.22 -8.52 -21.08
CA ILE A 179 -8.53 -7.39 -21.69
C ILE A 179 -7.48 -6.79 -20.74
N ALA A 180 -7.75 -6.71 -19.43
CA ALA A 180 -6.85 -6.04 -18.49
C ALA A 180 -5.42 -6.61 -18.45
N GLY A 181 -5.28 -7.95 -18.56
CA GLY A 181 -3.96 -8.58 -18.64
C GLY A 181 -3.26 -8.32 -19.97
N ALA A 182 -4.01 -8.27 -21.08
CA ALA A 182 -3.47 -7.99 -22.40
C ALA A 182 -2.94 -6.54 -22.49
N LEU A 183 -3.70 -5.57 -21.98
CA LEU A 183 -3.29 -4.15 -21.93
C LEU A 183 -1.95 -3.97 -21.21
N SER A 184 -1.78 -4.62 -20.05
CA SER A 184 -0.55 -4.51 -19.27
C SER A 184 0.66 -5.09 -20.00
N ASN A 185 0.47 -6.11 -20.85
CA ASN A 185 1.55 -6.76 -21.58
C ASN A 185 1.91 -6.00 -22.87
N SER A 186 0.92 -5.42 -23.54
CA SER A 186 1.12 -4.67 -24.79
C SER A 186 1.49 -3.21 -24.56
N GLY A 187 1.31 -2.68 -23.35
CA GLY A 187 1.47 -1.25 -23.08
C GLY A 187 0.34 -0.38 -23.66
N THR A 188 -0.72 -0.99 -24.21
CA THR A 188 -1.85 -0.27 -24.81
C THR A 188 -2.71 0.41 -23.74
N THR A 189 -3.08 1.68 -23.94
CA THR A 189 -4.08 2.39 -23.12
C THR A 189 -5.48 2.17 -23.67
N ALA A 190 -6.43 1.69 -22.87
CA ALA A 190 -7.83 1.59 -23.28
C ALA A 190 -8.69 2.68 -22.63
N ILE A 191 -9.27 3.54 -23.45
CA ILE A 191 -10.22 4.59 -23.03
C ILE A 191 -11.64 4.10 -23.29
N PHE A 192 -12.45 4.00 -22.24
CA PHE A 192 -13.88 3.75 -22.34
C PHE A 192 -14.64 5.07 -22.12
N ILE A 193 -15.39 5.49 -23.13
CA ILE A 193 -16.32 6.62 -23.01
C ILE A 193 -17.63 6.10 -22.44
N ASN A 194 -18.19 6.84 -21.48
CA ASN A 194 -19.40 6.44 -20.79
C ASN A 194 -20.36 7.62 -20.56
N GLN A 195 -21.65 7.30 -20.46
CA GLN A 195 -22.72 8.26 -20.26
C GLN A 195 -23.23 8.21 -18.82
N LEU A 196 -23.71 9.34 -18.31
CA LEU A 196 -24.42 9.38 -17.04
C LEU A 196 -25.90 8.97 -17.22
N ARG A 197 -26.45 8.33 -16.20
CA ARG A 197 -27.85 7.92 -16.05
C ARG A 197 -28.30 8.21 -14.63
N GLU A 198 -29.59 8.45 -14.42
CA GLU A 198 -30.15 8.59 -13.07
C GLU A 198 -30.58 7.24 -12.51
N LYS A 199 -30.28 7.00 -11.24
CA LYS A 199 -30.71 5.82 -10.49
C LYS A 199 -32.01 6.13 -9.75
N VAL A 200 -33.10 5.51 -10.19
CA VAL A 200 -34.42 5.65 -9.56
C VAL A 200 -34.39 5.08 -8.13
N GLY A 201 -34.95 5.83 -7.16
CA GLY A 201 -35.10 5.40 -5.77
C GLY A 201 -33.95 5.76 -4.81
N VAL A 202 -33.05 6.65 -5.20
CA VAL A 202 -31.98 7.17 -4.32
C VAL A 202 -32.46 8.43 -3.60
N PHE A 203 -32.61 8.37 -2.28
CA PHE A 203 -33.00 9.53 -1.44
C PHE A 203 -31.80 10.25 -0.80
N PHE A 204 -30.62 9.64 -0.80
CA PHE A 204 -29.37 10.20 -0.25
C PHE A 204 -28.18 9.83 -1.14
N GLY A 205 -27.29 10.80 -1.43
CA GLY A 205 -26.14 10.65 -2.34
C GLY A 205 -26.42 11.17 -3.75
N SER A 206 -25.41 11.11 -4.65
CA SER A 206 -25.61 11.49 -6.05
C SER A 206 -26.53 10.47 -6.75
N PRO A 207 -27.62 10.89 -7.42
CA PRO A 207 -28.48 10.00 -8.18
C PRO A 207 -27.81 9.51 -9.48
N GLU A 208 -26.68 10.08 -9.88
CA GLU A 208 -26.02 9.77 -11.14
C GLU A 208 -25.20 8.46 -11.06
N THR A 209 -25.30 7.62 -12.10
CA THR A 209 -24.49 6.42 -12.31
C THR A 209 -24.07 6.29 -13.77
N THR A 210 -22.99 5.54 -14.04
CA THR A 210 -22.58 5.16 -15.39
C THR A 210 -23.16 3.79 -15.80
N THR A 211 -23.24 3.52 -17.11
CA THR A 211 -23.74 2.24 -17.67
C THR A 211 -22.66 1.15 -17.65
N GLY A 212 -23.03 -0.10 -18.00
CA GLY A 212 -22.08 -1.23 -18.03
C GLY A 212 -21.76 -1.88 -16.67
N GLY A 213 -22.54 -1.56 -15.63
CA GLY A 213 -22.37 -2.16 -14.29
C GLY A 213 -21.19 -1.58 -13.49
N LYS A 214 -20.68 -2.36 -12.53
CA LYS A 214 -19.59 -1.89 -11.64
C LYS A 214 -18.18 -2.25 -12.13
N ALA A 215 -18.05 -3.20 -13.06
CA ALA A 215 -16.74 -3.74 -13.45
C ALA A 215 -15.78 -2.65 -13.95
N LEU A 216 -16.22 -1.82 -14.89
CA LEU A 216 -15.41 -0.73 -15.44
C LEU A 216 -14.90 0.22 -14.34
N LYS A 217 -15.78 0.58 -13.40
CA LYS A 217 -15.41 1.41 -12.24
C LYS A 217 -14.26 0.80 -11.43
N PHE A 218 -14.15 -0.53 -11.35
CA PHE A 218 -13.08 -1.21 -10.63
C PHE A 218 -11.80 -1.38 -11.45
N TYR A 219 -11.91 -1.73 -12.74
CA TYR A 219 -10.76 -1.96 -13.63
C TYR A 219 -10.08 -0.66 -14.08
N ALA A 220 -10.83 0.44 -14.19
CA ALA A 220 -10.28 1.74 -14.53
C ALA A 220 -9.25 2.19 -13.49
N SER A 221 -8.03 2.47 -13.97
CA SER A 221 -6.95 3.08 -13.17
C SER A 221 -7.17 4.57 -13.01
N VAL A 222 -7.78 5.22 -14.00
CA VAL A 222 -8.17 6.63 -13.98
C VAL A 222 -9.64 6.73 -14.36
N ARG A 223 -10.42 7.53 -13.63
CA ARG A 223 -11.81 7.86 -13.98
C ARG A 223 -11.96 9.38 -14.05
N LEU A 224 -12.44 9.90 -15.17
CA LEU A 224 -12.57 11.33 -15.44
C LEU A 224 -14.05 11.69 -15.56
N ASP A 225 -14.58 12.51 -14.64
CA ASP A 225 -15.90 13.14 -14.73
C ASP A 225 -15.74 14.48 -15.45
N ILE A 226 -16.17 14.55 -16.71
CA ILE A 226 -16.04 15.72 -17.57
C ILE A 226 -17.40 16.43 -17.72
N ARG A 227 -17.42 17.73 -17.42
CA ARG A 227 -18.62 18.57 -17.45
C ARG A 227 -18.34 19.91 -18.12
N ARG A 228 -19.29 20.38 -18.92
CA ARG A 228 -19.33 21.76 -19.41
C ARG A 228 -19.72 22.70 -18.27
N ILE A 229 -18.94 23.76 -18.06
CA ILE A 229 -19.19 24.79 -17.04
C ILE A 229 -19.94 25.97 -17.66
N GLU A 230 -19.40 26.54 -18.74
CA GLU A 230 -19.92 27.73 -19.40
C GLU A 230 -19.59 27.70 -20.90
N THR A 231 -20.32 28.50 -21.68
CA THR A 231 -20.07 28.69 -23.12
C THR A 231 -19.23 29.95 -23.31
N LEU A 232 -18.11 29.80 -24.02
CA LEU A 232 -17.20 30.88 -24.38
C LEU A 232 -17.79 31.67 -25.55
N LYS A 233 -17.73 33.00 -25.48
CA LYS A 233 -18.24 33.91 -26.51
C LYS A 233 -17.18 34.91 -26.94
N ASP A 234 -17.14 35.20 -28.23
CA ASP A 234 -16.44 36.35 -28.79
C ASP A 234 -17.50 37.31 -29.36
N GLY A 235 -17.71 38.44 -28.70
CA GLY A 235 -18.86 39.30 -28.96
C GLY A 235 -20.21 38.58 -28.77
N ALA A 236 -20.93 38.36 -29.87
CA ALA A 236 -22.22 37.67 -29.88
C ALA A 236 -22.11 36.17 -30.21
N ASP A 237 -20.98 35.73 -30.80
CA ASP A 237 -20.82 34.39 -31.34
C ASP A 237 -20.29 33.42 -30.28
N ALA A 238 -20.89 32.23 -30.22
CA ALA A 238 -20.40 31.16 -29.35
C ALA A 238 -19.20 30.48 -30.01
N VAL A 239 -18.03 30.55 -29.36
CA VAL A 239 -16.75 30.09 -29.92
C VAL A 239 -16.21 28.82 -29.27
N GLY A 240 -16.79 28.39 -28.15
CA GLY A 240 -16.38 27.15 -27.47
C GLY A 240 -17.05 26.96 -26.12
N ASN A 241 -16.52 26.05 -25.33
CA ASN A 241 -16.99 25.73 -23.98
C ASN A 241 -15.82 25.65 -22.99
N ARG A 242 -16.03 26.23 -21.80
CA ARG A 242 -15.20 25.98 -20.63
C ARG A 242 -15.59 24.63 -20.04
N THR A 243 -14.62 23.76 -19.86
CA THR A 243 -14.85 22.39 -19.42
C THR A 243 -14.08 22.11 -18.14
N ARG A 244 -14.74 21.43 -17.19
CA ARG A 244 -14.13 20.92 -15.96
C ARG A 244 -14.01 19.42 -16.06
N VAL A 245 -12.83 18.90 -15.75
CA VAL A 245 -12.59 17.47 -15.56
C VAL A 245 -12.21 17.23 -14.12
N LYS A 246 -13.00 16.41 -13.42
CA LYS A 246 -12.68 15.92 -12.08
C LYS A 246 -12.14 14.51 -12.18
N VAL A 247 -10.94 14.27 -11.66
CA VAL A 247 -10.43 12.90 -11.52
C VAL A 247 -11.18 12.22 -10.36
N ALA A 248 -12.13 11.34 -10.69
CA ALA A 248 -13.22 10.91 -9.82
C ALA A 248 -12.96 9.61 -9.04
N LYS A 249 -11.84 8.92 -9.26
CA LYS A 249 -11.52 7.68 -8.55
C LYS A 249 -10.07 7.66 -8.12
N ASN A 250 -9.88 7.35 -6.84
CA ASN A 250 -8.61 6.94 -6.28
C ASN A 250 -8.73 6.39 -4.85
N LYS A 251 -7.76 5.54 -4.54
CA LYS A 251 -7.76 4.55 -3.47
C LYS A 251 -7.07 5.08 -2.22
N CYS A 252 -7.78 5.70 -1.29
CA CYS A 252 -7.13 6.44 -0.20
C CYS A 252 -7.28 5.73 1.16
N VAL A 253 -6.32 5.93 2.07
CA VAL A 253 -6.44 5.56 3.50
C VAL A 253 -6.98 6.75 4.30
N ALA A 254 -7.64 6.51 5.43
CA ALA A 254 -8.22 7.56 6.26
C ALA A 254 -7.18 8.27 7.14
N ALA A 255 -7.45 9.52 7.50
CA ALA A 255 -6.78 10.20 8.62
C ALA A 255 -6.81 9.32 9.89
N GLY A 256 -5.71 9.32 10.63
CA GLY A 256 -5.50 8.50 11.81
C GLY A 256 -4.92 7.11 11.52
N THR A 257 -4.69 6.75 10.25
CA THR A 257 -4.03 5.49 9.88
C THR A 257 -2.55 5.52 10.23
N GLY A 258 -2.10 4.51 10.98
CA GLY A 258 -0.70 4.35 11.37
C GLY A 258 0.14 3.70 10.28
N VAL A 259 1.28 4.30 9.97
CA VAL A 259 2.30 3.79 9.04
C VAL A 259 3.64 3.67 9.77
N PHE A 260 4.19 2.46 9.79
CA PHE A 260 5.43 2.16 10.50
C PHE A 260 6.65 2.45 9.64
N ASP A 261 7.56 3.26 10.18
CA ASP A 261 8.88 3.48 9.64
C ASP A 261 9.89 2.52 10.29
N PRO A 262 10.33 1.48 9.56
CA PRO A 262 11.24 0.48 10.08
C PRO A 262 12.66 1.02 10.33
N THR A 263 13.04 2.16 9.75
CA THR A 263 14.38 2.74 9.93
C THR A 263 14.52 3.48 11.25
N THR A 264 13.42 4.06 11.75
CA THR A 264 13.40 4.80 13.01
C THR A 264 12.69 4.05 14.13
N GLY A 265 11.89 3.03 13.80
CA GLY A 265 10.99 2.37 14.73
C GLY A 265 9.77 3.21 15.10
N THR A 266 9.51 4.30 14.38
CA THR A 266 8.40 5.22 14.65
C THR A 266 7.15 4.78 13.88
N THR A 267 5.96 4.99 14.44
CA THR A 267 4.72 4.82 13.68
C THR A 267 4.07 6.19 13.55
N HIS A 268 4.07 6.70 12.34
CA HIS A 268 3.51 8.00 12.02
C HIS A 268 2.04 7.86 11.68
N LEU A 269 1.26 8.90 11.96
CA LEU A 269 -0.04 9.02 11.33
C LEU A 269 0.16 9.42 9.87
N ILE A 270 -0.70 8.91 8.98
CA ILE A 270 -0.58 9.19 7.54
C ILE A 270 -0.69 10.69 7.23
N GLU A 271 -1.53 11.43 7.97
CA GLU A 271 -1.63 12.88 7.86
C GLU A 271 -0.31 13.59 8.20
N ASP A 272 0.43 13.12 9.20
CA ASP A 272 1.71 13.73 9.59
C ASP A 272 2.76 13.49 8.51
N ILE A 273 2.75 12.30 7.90
CA ILE A 273 3.64 11.98 6.77
C ILE A 273 3.33 12.89 5.58
N VAL A 274 2.05 13.04 5.21
CA VAL A 274 1.63 13.78 4.02
C VAL A 274 1.70 15.28 4.20
N ASP A 275 1.11 15.83 5.26
CA ASP A 275 1.09 17.27 5.53
C ASP A 275 2.53 17.78 5.80
N GLY A 276 3.36 16.97 6.47
CA GLY A 276 4.76 17.28 6.77
C GLY A 276 5.76 16.92 5.66
N ARG A 277 5.34 16.19 4.61
CA ARG A 277 6.21 15.59 3.58
C ARG A 277 7.42 14.87 4.18
N LEU A 278 7.18 14.06 5.21
CA LEU A 278 8.25 13.44 5.97
C LEU A 278 8.98 12.39 5.09
N PRO A 279 10.32 12.39 5.06
CA PRO A 279 11.12 11.42 4.31
C PRO A 279 11.19 10.08 5.07
N VAL A 280 10.04 9.41 5.19
CA VAL A 280 9.92 8.14 5.92
C VAL A 280 10.11 6.94 5.00
N HIS A 281 10.50 5.83 5.59
CA HIS A 281 10.43 4.53 4.94
C HIS A 281 9.17 3.79 5.41
N VAL A 282 8.72 2.84 4.61
CA VAL A 282 7.56 2.01 4.93
C VAL A 282 7.87 0.54 4.69
N VAL A 283 7.04 -0.32 5.27
CA VAL A 283 7.05 -1.75 4.98
C VAL A 283 6.15 -2.00 3.78
N ALA A 284 6.69 -2.62 2.73
CA ALA A 284 5.98 -2.97 1.50
C ALA A 284 6.19 -4.46 1.18
N THR A 285 5.27 -5.09 0.45
CA THR A 285 5.41 -6.49 0.02
C THR A 285 5.73 -6.60 -1.47
N ASP A 286 6.55 -7.57 -1.84
CA ASP A 286 6.68 -7.98 -3.23
C ASP A 286 5.60 -9.01 -3.63
N LYS A 287 5.68 -9.52 -4.86
CA LYS A 287 4.76 -10.54 -5.38
C LYS A 287 4.93 -11.91 -4.74
N ALA A 288 6.09 -12.20 -4.14
CA ALA A 288 6.36 -13.45 -3.43
C ALA A 288 5.86 -13.39 -1.97
N GLY A 289 5.35 -12.25 -1.52
CA GLY A 289 4.92 -12.05 -0.14
C GLY A 289 6.09 -11.84 0.83
N MET A 290 7.26 -11.44 0.32
CA MET A 290 8.39 -10.99 1.14
C MET A 290 8.22 -9.51 1.45
N LEU A 291 8.58 -9.11 2.67
CA LEU A 291 8.47 -7.73 3.11
C LEU A 291 9.79 -6.99 2.95
N HIS A 292 9.71 -5.76 2.46
CA HIS A 292 10.84 -4.92 2.13
C HIS A 292 10.68 -3.53 2.75
N ILE A 293 11.80 -2.89 3.06
CA ILE A 293 11.84 -1.47 3.42
C ILE A 293 11.89 -0.66 2.13
N ARG A 294 10.96 0.28 1.95
CA ARG A 294 10.92 1.18 0.78
C ARG A 294 10.69 2.64 1.19
N PRO A 295 11.36 3.60 0.54
CA PRO A 295 11.13 5.01 0.82
C PRO A 295 9.78 5.48 0.25
N VAL A 296 9.19 6.47 0.91
CA VAL A 296 8.07 7.24 0.35
C VAL A 296 8.63 8.26 -0.64
N THR A 297 8.08 8.28 -1.85
CA THR A 297 8.55 9.12 -2.96
C THR A 297 7.59 10.25 -3.31
N ALA A 298 6.29 10.12 -2.98
CA ALA A 298 5.30 11.17 -3.16
C ALA A 298 4.21 11.14 -2.07
N TRP A 299 3.57 12.29 -1.86
CA TRP A 299 2.58 12.50 -0.80
C TRP A 299 1.31 13.10 -1.39
N PHE A 300 0.16 12.55 -1.03
CA PHE A 300 -1.12 13.00 -1.58
C PHE A 300 -2.17 13.21 -0.49
N ASP A 301 -2.58 14.46 -0.30
CA ASP A 301 -3.82 14.79 0.43
C ASP A 301 -5.00 14.75 -0.56
N GLN A 302 -6.01 13.98 -0.20
CA GLN A 302 -7.15 13.65 -1.06
C GLN A 302 -8.45 14.28 -0.54
N GLY A 303 -8.35 15.14 0.47
CA GLY A 303 -9.48 15.83 1.08
C GLY A 303 -10.47 14.87 1.74
N GLU A 304 -11.67 15.36 2.00
CA GLU A 304 -12.72 14.57 2.65
C GLU A 304 -13.43 13.61 1.70
N GLN A 305 -13.50 12.34 2.10
CA GLN A 305 -14.17 11.28 1.37
C GLN A 305 -14.97 10.36 2.31
N ASP A 306 -15.89 9.60 1.73
CA ASP A 306 -16.57 8.52 2.44
C ASP A 306 -15.63 7.31 2.54
N VAL A 307 -15.31 6.92 3.77
CA VAL A 307 -14.49 5.76 4.09
C VAL A 307 -15.31 4.70 4.81
N MET A 308 -14.92 3.44 4.65
CA MET A 308 -15.47 2.31 5.38
C MET A 308 -14.39 1.68 6.28
N GLY A 309 -14.81 1.16 7.43
CA GLY A 309 -13.91 0.48 8.35
C GLY A 309 -13.93 -1.04 8.16
N LEU A 310 -12.77 -1.67 8.24
CA LEU A 310 -12.63 -3.13 8.29
C LEU A 310 -12.06 -3.51 9.64
N ARG A 311 -12.88 -4.18 10.47
CA ARG A 311 -12.42 -4.71 11.75
C ARG A 311 -11.93 -6.13 11.56
N LEU A 312 -10.69 -6.39 11.94
CA LEU A 312 -10.05 -7.70 11.86
C LEU A 312 -10.12 -8.46 13.19
N ARG A 313 -9.93 -9.77 13.11
CA ARG A 313 -9.68 -10.59 14.30
C ARG A 313 -8.42 -10.08 15.01
N GLY A 314 -8.56 -9.79 16.30
CA GLY A 314 -7.51 -9.15 17.11
C GLY A 314 -7.78 -7.67 17.42
N GLY A 315 -8.80 -7.06 16.81
CA GLY A 315 -9.24 -5.70 17.13
C GLY A 315 -8.61 -4.60 16.28
N THR A 316 -7.69 -4.94 15.37
CA THR A 316 -7.18 -4.01 14.35
C THR A 316 -8.32 -3.50 13.48
N GLU A 317 -8.34 -2.20 13.23
CA GLU A 317 -9.28 -1.53 12.33
C GLU A 317 -8.51 -0.79 11.25
N LEU A 318 -8.91 -0.95 10.00
CA LEU A 318 -8.40 -0.20 8.87
C LEU A 318 -9.55 0.59 8.24
N TRP A 319 -9.37 1.90 8.08
CA TRP A 319 -10.36 2.79 7.47
C TRP A 319 -9.87 3.27 6.10
N VAL A 320 -10.64 2.98 5.05
CA VAL A 320 -10.23 3.21 3.66
C VAL A 320 -11.43 3.55 2.77
N THR A 321 -11.17 4.14 1.60
CA THR A 321 -12.21 4.31 0.57
C THR A 321 -12.68 2.93 0.06
N PRO A 322 -13.95 2.76 -0.34
CA PRO A 322 -14.48 1.45 -0.78
C PRO A 322 -13.76 0.84 -2.00
N ASP A 323 -13.07 1.64 -2.79
CA ASP A 323 -12.30 1.19 -3.96
C ASP A 323 -10.82 0.89 -3.64
N HIS A 324 -10.36 1.18 -2.41
CA HIS A 324 -9.01 0.91 -1.95
C HIS A 324 -8.71 -0.59 -2.02
N LYS A 325 -7.60 -0.97 -2.68
CA LYS A 325 -7.25 -2.38 -2.86
C LYS A 325 -6.47 -2.88 -1.63
N ILE A 326 -6.96 -3.95 -1.06
CA ILE A 326 -6.35 -4.65 0.07
C ILE A 326 -5.88 -6.01 -0.43
N LEU A 327 -4.68 -6.41 -0.03
CA LEU A 327 -4.17 -7.73 -0.37
C LEU A 327 -4.94 -8.79 0.43
N THR A 328 -5.57 -9.73 -0.26
CA THR A 328 -6.33 -10.83 0.36
C THR A 328 -5.68 -12.18 0.08
N GLU A 329 -6.20 -13.24 0.70
CA GLU A 329 -5.79 -14.63 0.42
C GLU A 329 -5.94 -14.98 -1.07
N GLY A 330 -6.82 -14.28 -1.82
CA GLY A 330 -7.01 -14.43 -3.26
C GLY A 330 -6.53 -13.23 -4.09
N GLY A 331 -5.47 -12.56 -3.62
CA GLY A 331 -4.89 -11.39 -4.29
C GLY A 331 -5.59 -10.06 -3.97
N TRP A 332 -5.30 -9.03 -4.75
CA TRP A 332 -5.77 -7.66 -4.52
C TRP A 332 -7.27 -7.51 -4.76
N ARG A 333 -8.04 -7.18 -3.72
CA ARG A 333 -9.48 -6.92 -3.81
C ARG A 333 -9.84 -5.53 -3.25
N PRO A 334 -10.79 -4.81 -3.86
CA PRO A 334 -11.31 -3.56 -3.28
C PRO A 334 -11.98 -3.78 -1.92
N ALA A 335 -11.78 -2.85 -0.99
CA ALA A 335 -12.31 -2.90 0.37
C ALA A 335 -13.84 -3.06 0.41
N GLY A 336 -14.57 -2.37 -0.48
CA GLY A 336 -16.02 -2.43 -0.61
C GLY A 336 -16.57 -3.74 -1.15
N GLN A 337 -15.70 -4.67 -1.58
CA GLN A 337 -16.07 -6.04 -1.93
C GLN A 337 -15.76 -7.03 -0.81
N LEU A 338 -15.17 -6.59 0.29
CA LEU A 338 -14.86 -7.45 1.43
C LEU A 338 -16.05 -7.56 2.37
N ALA A 339 -16.25 -8.75 2.93
CA ALA A 339 -17.28 -9.07 3.90
C ALA A 339 -16.69 -9.80 5.11
N ALA A 340 -17.46 -9.89 6.19
CA ALA A 340 -17.07 -10.68 7.36
C ALA A 340 -16.84 -12.14 6.94
N GLY A 341 -15.64 -12.68 7.19
CA GLY A 341 -15.22 -13.97 6.64
C GLY A 341 -14.01 -13.89 5.72
N ASP A 342 -13.91 -12.83 4.92
CA ASP A 342 -12.76 -12.59 4.05
C ASP A 342 -11.47 -12.48 4.89
N ARG A 343 -10.33 -12.77 4.28
CA ARG A 343 -9.03 -12.71 4.94
C ARG A 343 -8.09 -11.77 4.22
N VAL A 344 -7.50 -10.86 4.98
CA VAL A 344 -6.59 -9.82 4.49
C VAL A 344 -5.17 -10.07 4.98
N ALA A 345 -4.20 -9.72 4.14
CA ALA A 345 -2.78 -9.91 4.40
C ALA A 345 -2.28 -8.92 5.46
N ARG A 346 -1.44 -9.44 6.35
CA ARG A 346 -0.74 -8.72 7.42
C ARG A 346 0.69 -9.23 7.50
N PRO A 347 1.65 -8.40 7.90
CA PRO A 347 2.98 -8.85 8.28
C PRO A 347 2.94 -9.97 9.33
N ARG A 348 3.60 -11.09 9.06
CA ARG A 348 3.79 -12.20 9.99
C ARG A 348 5.15 -12.12 10.65
N LYS A 349 6.18 -12.05 9.82
CA LYS A 349 7.57 -11.90 10.21
C LYS A 349 8.16 -10.75 9.41
N PHE A 350 8.95 -9.88 10.03
CA PHE A 350 9.51 -8.74 9.33
C PHE A 350 10.85 -8.36 9.96
N SER A 351 11.86 -8.13 9.12
CA SER A 351 13.21 -7.73 9.53
C SER A 351 13.82 -8.70 10.55
N GLY A 352 14.59 -9.69 10.07
CA GLY A 352 15.33 -10.64 10.91
C GLY A 352 16.33 -9.96 11.85
N PHE A 353 17.16 -10.74 12.54
CA PHE A 353 18.21 -10.21 13.43
C PHE A 353 19.58 -10.39 12.79
N GLY A 354 20.54 -9.57 13.19
CA GLY A 354 21.96 -9.77 12.90
C GLY A 354 22.74 -10.08 14.17
N ASP A 355 24.03 -9.73 14.16
CA ASP A 355 24.97 -10.02 15.25
C ASP A 355 25.48 -8.75 15.96
N ALA A 356 24.96 -7.57 15.61
CA ALA A 356 25.43 -6.30 16.17
C ALA A 356 24.93 -6.10 17.61
N GLU A 357 25.86 -5.81 18.51
CA GLU A 357 25.59 -5.53 19.92
C GLU A 357 25.96 -4.09 20.26
N PRO A 358 25.07 -3.11 20.00
CA PRO A 358 25.36 -1.70 20.29
C PRO A 358 25.50 -1.41 21.79
N MET A 359 25.02 -2.33 22.63
CA MET A 359 25.22 -2.35 24.07
C MET A 359 25.19 -3.79 24.59
N PRO A 360 25.82 -4.09 25.74
CA PRO A 360 25.65 -5.36 26.43
C PRO A 360 24.17 -5.67 26.67
N ALA A 361 23.77 -6.93 26.51
CA ALA A 361 22.39 -7.36 26.67
C ALA A 361 21.81 -7.01 28.06
N GLU A 362 22.62 -7.12 29.11
CA GLU A 362 22.25 -6.69 30.46
C GLU A 362 21.97 -5.17 30.58
N HIS A 363 22.66 -4.32 29.81
CA HIS A 363 22.36 -2.88 29.78
C HIS A 363 21.01 -2.62 29.10
N ALA A 364 20.68 -3.37 28.05
CA ALA A 364 19.36 -3.33 27.43
C ALA A 364 18.26 -3.81 28.41
N ARG A 365 18.56 -4.80 29.26
CA ARG A 365 17.67 -5.24 30.35
C ARG A 365 17.39 -4.12 31.35
N LEU A 366 18.44 -3.44 31.82
CA LEU A 366 18.30 -2.27 32.70
C LEU A 366 17.49 -1.16 32.02
N LEU A 367 17.71 -0.90 30.73
CA LEU A 367 16.92 0.06 29.97
C LEU A 367 15.43 -0.33 29.97
N GLY A 368 15.11 -1.61 29.79
CA GLY A 368 13.73 -2.11 29.86
C GLY A 368 13.08 -1.85 31.22
N TYR A 369 13.80 -2.12 32.32
CA TYR A 369 13.33 -1.79 33.68
C TYR A 369 13.07 -0.29 33.86
N LEU A 370 13.94 0.56 33.32
CA LEU A 370 13.82 2.02 33.45
C LEU A 370 12.68 2.57 32.59
N ILE A 371 12.42 1.98 31.43
CA ILE A 371 11.24 2.32 30.61
C ILE A 371 9.95 1.85 31.30
N GLY A 372 9.91 0.69 31.94
CA GLY A 372 8.74 0.25 32.71
C GLY A 372 8.57 1.08 33.99
N ASP A 373 9.35 0.72 35.01
CA ASP A 373 9.20 1.22 36.38
C ASP A 373 10.26 2.27 36.80
N GLY A 374 11.00 2.83 35.84
CA GLY A 374 11.98 3.86 36.11
C GLY A 374 11.36 5.24 36.35
N TYR A 375 11.94 5.97 37.30
CA TYR A 375 11.80 7.42 37.41
C TYR A 375 13.09 8.09 36.92
N VAL A 376 13.03 8.64 35.72
CA VAL A 376 14.20 9.13 34.95
C VAL A 376 14.09 10.65 34.69
N GLY A 377 13.46 11.39 35.60
CA GLY A 377 13.30 12.84 35.52
C GLY A 377 13.90 13.58 36.72
N GLY A 378 14.28 14.85 36.54
CA GLY A 378 14.73 15.74 37.63
C GLY A 378 16.24 15.76 37.89
N LYS A 379 16.65 15.99 39.15
CA LYS A 379 18.05 15.89 39.59
C LYS A 379 18.35 14.42 39.96
N THR A 380 19.59 13.97 39.74
CA THR A 380 20.08 12.66 40.18
C THR A 380 19.70 12.37 41.64
N PRO A 381 19.45 11.11 42.02
CA PRO A 381 19.73 9.86 41.29
C PRO A 381 18.63 9.44 40.29
N VAL A 382 19.00 8.62 39.30
CA VAL A 382 18.01 7.82 38.53
C VAL A 382 17.49 6.73 39.45
N THR A 383 16.20 6.44 39.38
CA THR A 383 15.56 5.50 40.31
C THR A 383 14.81 4.41 39.55
N PHE A 384 14.90 3.17 40.04
CA PHE A 384 14.03 2.05 39.67
C PHE A 384 13.07 1.74 40.83
N ILE A 385 11.75 1.72 40.56
CA ILE A 385 10.69 1.58 41.57
C ILE A 385 9.92 0.28 41.35
N ASN A 386 10.34 -0.82 41.97
CA ASN A 386 9.70 -2.11 41.79
C ASN A 386 9.59 -2.85 43.13
N VAL A 387 8.50 -3.58 43.36
CA VAL A 387 8.27 -4.30 44.63
C VAL A 387 9.01 -5.64 44.72
N VAL A 388 9.61 -6.10 43.61
CA VAL A 388 10.24 -7.41 43.50
C VAL A 388 11.74 -7.30 43.81
N ASP A 389 12.18 -7.92 44.90
CA ASP A 389 13.56 -7.84 45.39
C ASP A 389 14.60 -8.38 44.40
N VAL A 390 14.32 -9.49 43.72
CA VAL A 390 15.27 -10.10 42.76
C VAL A 390 15.51 -9.20 41.53
N LEU A 391 14.50 -8.45 41.09
CA LEU A 391 14.65 -7.49 40.00
C LEU A 391 15.40 -6.24 40.47
N GLN A 392 15.19 -5.80 41.71
CA GLN A 392 15.97 -4.72 42.32
C GLN A 392 17.46 -5.09 42.42
N GLU A 393 17.78 -6.33 42.78
CA GLU A 393 19.16 -6.83 42.89
C GLU A 393 19.84 -6.92 41.53
N ASP A 394 19.14 -7.43 40.51
CA ASP A 394 19.65 -7.46 39.13
C ASP A 394 19.89 -6.04 38.60
N ALA A 395 18.91 -5.13 38.72
CA ALA A 395 19.06 -3.74 38.32
C ALA A 395 20.23 -3.05 39.06
N ALA A 396 20.39 -3.31 40.36
CA ALA A 396 21.52 -2.81 41.15
C ALA A 396 22.87 -3.39 40.69
N SER A 397 22.91 -4.68 40.32
CA SER A 397 24.10 -5.34 39.79
C SER A 397 24.54 -4.70 38.48
N ILE A 398 23.61 -4.53 37.54
CA ILE A 398 23.88 -3.91 36.23
C ILE A 398 24.29 -2.45 36.40
N ALA A 399 23.63 -1.69 37.29
CA ALA A 399 24.01 -0.32 37.56
C ALA A 399 25.46 -0.18 38.08
N ARG A 400 25.97 -1.16 38.84
CA ARG A 400 27.37 -1.18 39.28
C ARG A 400 28.34 -1.40 38.12
N THR A 401 27.98 -2.21 37.11
CA THR A 401 28.83 -2.37 35.90
C THR A 401 28.92 -1.07 35.09
N LEU A 402 27.92 -0.20 35.22
CA LEU A 402 27.88 1.15 34.67
C LEU A 402 28.51 2.22 35.58
N GLY A 403 29.23 1.82 36.63
CA GLY A 403 29.94 2.73 37.53
C GLY A 403 29.03 3.49 38.51
N CYS A 404 27.82 2.99 38.78
CA CYS A 404 26.90 3.60 39.74
C CYS A 404 26.79 2.80 41.04
N ASP A 405 26.77 3.53 42.17
CA ASP A 405 26.36 3.01 43.47
C ASP A 405 24.84 2.85 43.50
N ALA A 406 24.36 1.63 43.76
CA ALA A 406 22.94 1.33 43.92
C ALA A 406 22.57 1.26 45.41
N LYS A 407 21.65 2.13 45.86
CA LYS A 407 21.18 2.19 47.25
C LYS A 407 19.67 1.98 47.33
N ARG A 408 19.23 0.97 48.08
CA ARG A 408 17.83 0.80 48.44
C ARG A 408 17.39 1.90 49.41
N ARG A 409 16.26 2.55 49.16
CA ARG A 409 15.70 3.59 50.06
C ARG A 409 14.82 2.99 51.15
N SER A 410 14.52 3.80 52.17
CA SER A 410 13.83 3.42 53.42
C SER A 410 12.40 2.89 53.25
N GLY A 411 11.85 2.86 52.03
CA GLY A 411 10.57 2.23 51.69
C GLY A 411 10.66 0.83 51.06
N GLY A 412 11.87 0.31 50.81
CA GLY A 412 12.11 -1.06 50.31
C GLY A 412 11.74 -1.33 48.85
N ILE A 413 10.99 -0.44 48.20
CA ILE A 413 10.52 -0.60 46.81
C ILE A 413 11.33 0.21 45.78
N GLU A 414 12.35 0.92 46.23
CA GLU A 414 13.07 1.91 45.44
C GLU A 414 14.57 1.67 45.51
N VAL A 415 15.20 1.55 44.34
CA VAL A 415 16.65 1.51 44.16
C VAL A 415 17.10 2.78 43.47
N ALA A 416 17.93 3.56 44.15
CA ALA A 416 18.52 4.78 43.61
C ALA A 416 19.92 4.51 43.08
N PHE A 417 20.16 4.88 41.82
CA PHE A 417 21.46 4.80 41.14
C PHE A 417 22.17 6.15 41.21
N SER A 418 23.22 6.18 42.03
CA SER A 418 24.01 7.37 42.33
C SER A 418 25.46 7.19 41.87
N HIS A 419 26.23 8.29 41.82
CA HIS A 419 27.65 8.27 41.50
C HIS A 419 28.37 9.26 42.41
N ARG A 420 29.69 9.13 42.57
CA ARG A 420 30.46 10.10 43.36
C ARG A 420 30.67 11.40 42.57
N PRO A 421 30.80 12.55 43.27
CA PRO A 421 31.15 13.81 42.61
C PRO A 421 32.44 13.66 41.78
N GLY A 422 32.39 14.01 40.49
CA GLY A 422 33.52 13.90 39.55
C GLY A 422 33.59 12.59 38.76
N GLU A 423 32.83 11.56 39.13
CA GLU A 423 32.71 10.31 38.35
C GLU A 423 31.58 10.42 37.32
N ARG A 424 31.69 9.66 36.22
CA ARG A 424 30.61 9.55 35.23
C ARG A 424 29.50 8.65 35.76
N ASN A 425 28.25 9.04 35.50
CA ASN A 425 27.08 8.23 35.81
C ASN A 425 26.65 7.47 34.55
N GLY A 426 27.08 6.21 34.41
CA GLY A 426 26.79 5.41 33.22
C GLY A 426 25.30 5.12 33.03
N VAL A 427 24.52 5.00 34.11
CA VAL A 427 23.05 4.84 34.02
C VAL A 427 22.39 6.11 33.47
N LEU A 428 22.82 7.29 33.92
CA LEU A 428 22.33 8.57 33.41
C LEU A 428 22.72 8.78 31.94
N GLU A 429 23.94 8.39 31.57
CA GLU A 429 24.41 8.43 30.17
C GLU A 429 23.58 7.51 29.29
N LEU A 430 23.33 6.26 29.71
CA LEU A 430 22.43 5.31 29.05
C LEU A 430 21.04 5.93 28.85
N CYS A 431 20.43 6.49 29.91
CA CYS A 431 19.12 7.13 29.82
C CYS A 431 19.07 8.30 28.81
N ARG A 432 20.14 9.08 28.71
CA ARG A 432 20.24 10.21 27.78
C ARG A 432 20.44 9.73 26.34
N GLN A 433 21.37 8.80 26.12
CA GLN A 433 21.64 8.22 24.81
C GLN A 433 20.43 7.47 24.25
N SER A 434 19.70 6.77 25.11
CA SER A 434 18.45 6.09 24.76
C SER A 434 17.24 7.03 24.65
N GLY A 435 17.39 8.34 24.91
CA GLY A 435 16.32 9.32 24.73
C GLY A 435 15.15 9.22 25.74
N ILE A 436 15.31 8.45 26.82
CA ILE A 436 14.26 8.25 27.84
C ILE A 436 14.33 9.27 28.99
N TRP A 437 15.44 10.02 29.08
CA TRP A 437 15.62 11.06 30.09
C TRP A 437 14.55 12.15 30.01
N GLY A 438 13.87 12.41 31.13
CA GLY A 438 12.83 13.44 31.24
C GLY A 438 11.50 13.11 30.57
N LYS A 439 11.33 11.91 29.99
CA LYS A 439 10.09 11.50 29.32
C LYS A 439 9.01 11.05 30.31
N LEU A 440 7.79 11.52 30.12
CA LEU A 440 6.62 11.01 30.84
C LEU A 440 6.13 9.70 30.22
N ALA A 441 5.30 8.94 30.95
CA ALA A 441 4.80 7.64 30.49
C ALA A 441 4.20 7.63 29.07
N PRO A 442 3.38 8.62 28.64
CA PRO A 442 2.85 8.67 27.27
C PRO A 442 3.90 8.96 26.19
N GLU A 443 5.06 9.50 26.56
CA GLU A 443 6.15 9.88 25.66
C GLU A 443 7.27 8.83 25.62
N LYS A 444 7.17 7.77 26.43
CA LYS A 444 8.16 6.69 26.46
C LYS A 444 8.15 5.94 25.14
N GLN A 445 9.33 5.56 24.66
CA GLN A 445 9.56 4.87 23.40
C GLN A 445 10.77 3.95 23.54
N VAL A 446 10.85 2.94 22.68
CA VAL A 446 12.07 2.17 22.44
C VAL A 446 13.02 3.00 21.55
N PRO A 447 14.33 3.04 21.84
CA PRO A 447 15.30 3.73 20.99
C PRO A 447 15.36 3.14 19.58
N SER A 448 15.60 3.99 18.57
CA SER A 448 15.68 3.57 17.16
C SER A 448 16.76 2.52 16.90
N SER A 449 17.84 2.50 17.69
CA SER A 449 18.92 1.50 17.58
C SER A 449 18.41 0.05 17.71
N PHE A 450 17.29 -0.19 18.42
CA PHE A 450 16.69 -1.52 18.54
C PHE A 450 15.95 -2.00 17.29
N PHE A 451 15.75 -1.11 16.31
CA PHE A 451 15.15 -1.40 15.01
C PHE A 451 16.18 -1.54 13.89
N ALA A 452 17.47 -1.37 14.20
CA ALA A 452 18.54 -1.61 13.25
C ALA A 452 18.44 -3.07 12.70
N PRO A 453 18.54 -3.27 11.37
CA PRO A 453 18.39 -4.60 10.77
C PRO A 453 19.41 -5.63 11.29
N ASP A 454 20.60 -5.16 11.66
CA ASP A 454 21.74 -5.96 12.09
C ASP A 454 21.81 -6.19 13.61
N ILE A 455 20.90 -5.63 14.41
CA ILE A 455 20.94 -5.82 15.87
C ILE A 455 20.73 -7.29 16.27
N SER A 456 21.50 -7.71 17.28
CA SER A 456 21.40 -9.01 17.95
C SER A 456 20.04 -9.23 18.59
N SER A 457 19.52 -10.45 18.38
CA SER A 457 18.28 -10.91 19.03
C SER A 457 18.41 -10.91 20.57
N GLU A 458 19.60 -11.14 21.12
CA GLU A 458 19.83 -11.20 22.57
C GLU A 458 19.63 -9.82 23.22
N VAL A 459 20.11 -8.76 22.57
CA VAL A 459 19.98 -7.38 23.05
C VAL A 459 18.51 -6.96 23.06
N VAL A 460 17.76 -7.26 21.99
CA VAL A 460 16.31 -6.96 21.92
C VAL A 460 15.52 -7.81 22.92
N ALA A 461 15.86 -9.10 23.06
CA ALA A 461 15.20 -9.99 24.03
C ALA A 461 15.38 -9.50 25.47
N ASN A 462 16.56 -9.02 25.84
CA ASN A 462 16.80 -8.47 27.17
C ASN A 462 16.08 -7.14 27.40
N LEU A 463 15.91 -6.28 26.39
CA LEU A 463 15.03 -5.12 26.52
C LEU A 463 13.57 -5.55 26.80
N LEU A 464 13.06 -6.52 26.05
CA LEU A 464 11.71 -7.06 26.23
C LEU A 464 11.55 -7.70 27.61
N PHE A 465 12.57 -8.42 28.10
CA PHE A 465 12.60 -8.92 29.47
C PHE A 465 12.28 -7.80 30.46
N GLY A 466 13.03 -6.70 30.40
CA GLY A 466 12.92 -5.63 31.39
C GLY A 466 11.54 -5.00 31.38
N LEU A 467 10.98 -4.80 30.19
CA LEU A 467 9.64 -4.25 30.00
C LEU A 467 8.54 -5.19 30.51
N PHE A 468 8.58 -6.47 30.12
CA PHE A 468 7.51 -7.42 30.46
C PHE A 468 7.54 -7.86 31.92
N GLU A 469 8.70 -7.94 32.57
CA GLU A 469 8.78 -8.15 34.03
C GLU A 469 8.25 -6.93 34.81
N SER A 470 8.44 -5.71 34.31
CA SER A 470 7.90 -4.48 34.91
C SER A 470 6.39 -4.32 34.72
N ASP A 471 5.90 -4.22 33.47
CA ASP A 471 4.51 -3.83 33.14
C ASP A 471 3.72 -4.85 32.27
N GLY A 472 4.35 -5.98 31.92
CA GLY A 472 3.67 -7.13 31.33
C GLY A 472 2.57 -7.79 32.19
N LEU A 473 1.87 -8.74 31.59
CA LEU A 473 0.86 -9.57 32.25
C LEU A 473 0.85 -10.96 31.64
N VAL A 474 0.65 -11.97 32.49
CA VAL A 474 0.40 -13.35 32.08
C VAL A 474 -0.99 -13.73 32.59
N SER A 475 -1.86 -14.21 31.72
CA SER A 475 -3.24 -14.52 32.07
C SER A 475 -3.79 -15.68 31.24
N ARG A 476 -4.85 -16.33 31.74
CA ARG A 476 -5.66 -17.29 30.98
C ARG A 476 -6.89 -16.60 30.41
N GLU A 477 -7.16 -16.82 29.13
CA GLU A 477 -8.39 -16.44 28.46
C GLU A 477 -9.55 -17.34 28.95
N GLN A 478 -10.80 -16.87 28.82
CA GLN A 478 -12.00 -17.64 29.18
C GLN A 478 -12.12 -18.97 28.41
N THR A 479 -11.48 -19.05 27.25
CA THR A 479 -11.38 -20.24 26.39
C THR A 479 -10.36 -21.27 26.91
N GLY A 480 -9.63 -20.95 27.98
CA GLY A 480 -8.53 -21.76 28.54
C GLY A 480 -7.16 -21.49 27.92
N GLY A 481 -7.06 -20.61 26.90
CA GLY A 481 -5.80 -20.27 26.25
C GLY A 481 -4.91 -19.36 27.11
N ILE A 482 -3.59 -19.55 27.06
CA ILE A 482 -2.63 -18.65 27.70
C ILE A 482 -2.42 -17.38 26.86
N ARG A 483 -2.18 -16.27 27.55
CA ARG A 483 -1.96 -14.96 26.96
C ARG A 483 -0.88 -14.21 27.73
N VAL A 484 0.02 -13.59 26.97
CA VAL A 484 0.96 -12.58 27.47
C VAL A 484 0.51 -11.21 26.95
N GLY A 485 0.63 -10.17 27.76
CA GLY A 485 0.34 -8.81 27.31
C GLY A 485 1.24 -7.78 27.96
N TYR A 486 1.19 -6.57 27.45
CA TYR A 486 1.89 -5.40 27.98
C TYR A 486 0.96 -4.18 27.83
N THR A 487 0.79 -3.42 28.91
CA THR A 487 -0.11 -2.24 28.91
C THR A 487 0.69 -0.98 29.14
N THR A 488 0.47 0.04 28.29
CA THR A 488 1.14 1.34 28.41
C THR A 488 0.21 2.48 28.03
N THR A 489 0.53 3.70 28.45
CA THR A 489 -0.11 4.94 27.99
C THR A 489 0.61 5.58 26.80
N SER A 490 1.66 4.95 26.26
CA SER A 490 2.33 5.36 25.03
C SER A 490 1.90 4.46 23.87
N LEU A 491 1.17 5.03 22.90
CA LEU A 491 0.82 4.34 21.65
C LEU A 491 2.09 3.94 20.89
N GLN A 492 3.08 4.84 20.82
CA GLN A 492 4.33 4.59 20.12
C GLN A 492 5.09 3.40 20.70
N LEU A 493 5.18 3.30 22.03
CA LEU A 493 5.79 2.15 22.69
C LEU A 493 5.02 0.86 22.40
N ALA A 494 3.68 0.89 22.43
CA ALA A 494 2.88 -0.28 22.11
C ALA A 494 3.07 -0.76 20.66
N GLN A 495 3.13 0.16 19.69
CA GLN A 495 3.40 -0.14 18.29
C GLN A 495 4.84 -0.66 18.08
N GLN A 496 5.82 -0.07 18.76
CA GLN A 496 7.21 -0.51 18.73
C GLN A 496 7.36 -1.95 19.21
N LEU A 497 6.72 -2.30 20.34
CA LEU A 497 6.74 -3.67 20.85
C LEU A 497 6.05 -4.64 19.88
N HIS A 498 4.94 -4.23 19.27
CA HIS A 498 4.27 -5.03 18.25
C HIS A 498 5.20 -5.37 17.07
N TRP A 499 5.96 -4.39 16.57
CA TRP A 499 6.90 -4.59 15.46
C TRP A 499 8.17 -5.35 15.86
N LEU A 500 8.71 -5.13 17.07
CA LEU A 500 9.83 -5.94 17.58
C LEU A 500 9.46 -7.41 17.71
N LEU A 501 8.27 -7.72 18.21
CA LEU A 501 7.77 -9.10 18.30
C LEU A 501 7.65 -9.77 16.93
N LYS A 502 7.29 -9.02 15.88
CA LYS A 502 7.22 -9.56 14.51
C LYS A 502 8.58 -9.98 13.96
N ARG A 503 9.71 -9.50 14.48
CA ARG A 503 11.05 -9.95 14.04
C ARG A 503 11.27 -11.45 14.31
N TRP A 504 10.71 -11.97 15.40
CA TRP A 504 10.66 -13.40 15.71
C TRP A 504 9.48 -14.13 15.07
N GLY A 505 8.62 -13.44 14.32
CA GLY A 505 7.37 -14.01 13.80
C GLY A 505 6.29 -14.20 14.86
N ILE A 506 6.40 -13.54 16.02
CA ILE A 506 5.42 -13.62 17.11
C ILE A 506 4.21 -12.76 16.74
N GLY A 507 3.08 -13.42 16.50
CA GLY A 507 1.82 -12.74 16.23
C GLY A 507 1.33 -11.97 17.45
N SER A 508 1.23 -10.64 17.33
CA SER A 508 0.69 -9.77 18.37
C SER A 508 -0.34 -8.79 17.80
N SER A 509 -1.12 -8.16 18.68
CA SER A 509 -2.07 -7.10 18.31
C SER A 509 -2.01 -5.96 19.30
N VAL A 510 -2.13 -4.72 18.81
CA VAL A 510 -2.30 -3.53 19.64
C VAL A 510 -3.79 -3.18 19.70
N SER A 511 -4.31 -3.01 20.90
CA SER A 511 -5.70 -2.57 21.09
C SER A 511 -5.78 -1.40 22.07
N ARG A 512 -6.61 -0.41 21.74
CA ARG A 512 -6.89 0.72 22.63
C ARG A 512 -7.89 0.28 23.70
N ARG A 513 -7.59 0.62 24.96
CA ARG A 513 -8.45 0.43 26.12
C ARG A 513 -8.76 1.80 26.71
N ASP A 514 -10.04 2.11 26.82
CA ASP A 514 -10.51 3.31 27.51
C ASP A 514 -10.85 2.96 28.98
N PRO A 515 -10.04 3.38 29.96
CA PRO A 515 -10.32 3.12 31.36
C PRO A 515 -11.54 3.88 31.89
N SER A 516 -12.02 4.93 31.22
CA SER A 516 -13.22 5.69 31.62
C SER A 516 -14.53 4.93 31.34
N ALA A 517 -14.49 3.99 30.39
CA ALA A 517 -15.61 3.12 30.04
C ALA A 517 -15.76 1.89 30.97
N GLN A 518 -14.89 1.73 31.97
CA GLN A 518 -14.87 0.59 32.90
C GLN A 518 -15.18 1.02 34.34
N ARG A 519 -15.63 0.06 35.17
CA ARG A 519 -15.83 0.29 36.61
C ARG A 519 -14.52 0.69 37.26
N SER A 520 -14.53 1.80 38.01
CA SER A 520 -13.37 2.31 38.73
C SER A 520 -12.77 1.24 39.64
N SER A 521 -11.45 1.05 39.58
CA SER A 521 -10.74 0.17 40.50
C SER A 521 -10.83 0.74 41.92
N VAL A 522 -10.92 -0.13 42.93
CA VAL A 522 -10.90 0.30 44.34
C VAL A 522 -9.52 0.00 44.90
N ILE A 523 -8.73 1.05 45.16
CA ILE A 523 -7.42 0.94 45.79
C ILE A 523 -7.51 1.55 47.18
N ARG A 524 -7.27 0.74 48.22
CA ARG A 524 -7.36 1.15 49.63
C ARG A 524 -8.70 1.85 49.97
N GLY A 525 -9.81 1.30 49.48
CA GLY A 525 -11.16 1.84 49.71
C GLY A 525 -11.53 3.08 48.89
N ARG A 526 -10.63 3.63 48.06
CA ARG A 526 -10.90 4.75 47.16
C ARG A 526 -11.12 4.27 45.73
N ARG A 527 -12.16 4.80 45.07
CA ARG A 527 -12.37 4.60 43.64
C ARG A 527 -11.32 5.41 42.88
N VAL A 528 -10.50 4.72 42.10
CA VAL A 528 -9.49 5.28 41.22
C VAL A 528 -9.89 4.95 39.79
N SER A 529 -10.03 5.97 38.95
CA SER A 529 -10.23 5.82 37.51
C SER A 529 -9.00 6.36 36.77
N GLY A 530 -8.53 5.59 35.79
CA GLY A 530 -7.53 6.08 34.84
C GLY A 530 -8.14 7.22 34.01
N LYS A 531 -7.37 8.30 33.79
CA LYS A 531 -7.82 9.47 33.03
C LYS A 531 -7.39 9.45 31.56
N LEU A 532 -6.37 8.65 31.22
CA LEU A 532 -5.79 8.56 29.88
C LEU A 532 -6.15 7.21 29.25
N PRO A 533 -6.38 7.16 27.93
CA PRO A 533 -6.45 5.89 27.22
C PRO A 533 -5.13 5.12 27.41
N CYS A 534 -5.23 3.79 27.44
CA CYS A 534 -4.06 2.91 27.43
C CYS A 534 -4.12 1.98 26.22
N TRP A 535 -2.97 1.46 25.85
CA TRP A 535 -2.80 0.53 24.74
C TRP A 535 -2.25 -0.78 25.29
N GLU A 536 -2.87 -1.86 24.85
CA GLU A 536 -2.51 -3.21 25.24
C GLU A 536 -1.93 -3.93 24.03
N VAL A 537 -0.66 -4.29 24.13
CA VAL A 537 -0.01 -5.26 23.24
C VAL A 537 -0.40 -6.65 23.74
N ARG A 538 -0.96 -7.47 22.87
CA ARG A 538 -1.45 -8.80 23.20
C ARG A 538 -0.79 -9.87 22.35
N ILE A 539 -0.20 -10.85 23.03
CA ILE A 539 0.32 -12.09 22.44
C ILE A 539 -0.65 -13.20 22.88
N SER A 540 -1.45 -13.69 21.95
CA SER A 540 -2.44 -14.74 22.19
C SER A 540 -2.11 -16.01 21.41
N GLY A 541 -2.47 -17.14 21.98
CA GLY A 541 -2.23 -18.47 21.39
C GLY A 541 -0.96 -19.09 21.96
N VAL A 542 -1.04 -20.38 22.28
CA VAL A 542 0.03 -21.10 22.98
C VAL A 542 1.32 -21.11 22.17
N ASP A 543 1.23 -21.15 20.83
CA ASP A 543 2.40 -21.18 19.94
C ASP A 543 3.17 -19.84 20.01
N ASN A 544 2.47 -18.70 19.90
CA ASN A 544 3.10 -17.37 20.02
C ASN A 544 3.67 -17.13 21.41
N VAL A 545 2.95 -17.59 22.44
CA VAL A 545 3.37 -17.46 23.84
C VAL A 545 4.55 -18.38 24.15
N GLY A 546 4.60 -19.57 23.56
CA GLY A 546 5.73 -20.49 23.64
C GLY A 546 6.98 -19.90 23.00
N VAL A 547 6.89 -19.44 21.74
CA VAL A 547 8.01 -18.75 21.07
C VAL A 547 8.48 -17.54 21.88
N PHE A 548 7.55 -16.74 22.43
CA PHE A 548 7.90 -15.62 23.31
C PHE A 548 8.67 -16.08 24.55
N ALA A 549 8.24 -17.15 25.22
CA ALA A 549 8.91 -17.69 26.40
C ALA A 549 10.30 -18.27 26.09
N ASP A 550 10.48 -18.83 24.89
CA ASP A 550 11.75 -19.40 24.46
C ASP A 550 12.78 -18.31 24.12
N VAL A 551 12.35 -17.19 23.52
CA VAL A 551 13.26 -16.13 23.07
C VAL A 551 13.49 -15.03 24.09
N VAL A 552 12.53 -14.75 24.97
CA VAL A 552 12.67 -13.72 26.01
C VAL A 552 13.01 -14.41 27.33
N PRO A 553 14.23 -14.22 27.89
CA PRO A 553 14.76 -15.04 28.99
C PRO A 553 14.19 -14.65 30.37
N MET A 554 12.86 -14.58 30.51
CA MET A 554 12.15 -14.13 31.72
C MET A 554 12.30 -15.13 32.87
N TRP A 555 13.29 -14.90 33.74
CA TRP A 555 13.49 -15.64 35.00
C TRP A 555 12.81 -14.97 36.20
N GLY A 556 12.24 -13.77 36.05
CA GLY A 556 11.57 -13.05 37.13
C GLY A 556 10.21 -13.68 37.52
N PRO A 557 9.44 -13.01 38.39
CA PRO A 557 8.16 -13.54 38.85
C PRO A 557 7.16 -13.80 37.71
N ARG A 558 7.11 -12.93 36.70
CA ARG A 558 6.16 -13.11 35.59
C ARG A 558 6.59 -14.22 34.65
N GLY A 559 7.89 -14.32 34.39
CA GLY A 559 8.49 -15.45 33.69
C GLY A 559 8.22 -16.78 34.38
N SER A 560 8.37 -16.83 35.71
CA SER A 560 8.06 -18.02 36.51
C SER A 560 6.58 -18.43 36.37
N VAL A 561 5.66 -17.46 36.39
CA VAL A 561 4.23 -17.72 36.11
C VAL A 561 4.03 -18.22 34.70
N LEU A 562 4.65 -17.58 33.70
CA LEU A 562 4.58 -17.98 32.29
C LEU A 562 5.03 -19.43 32.09
N THR A 563 6.19 -19.81 32.63
CA THR A 563 6.72 -21.18 32.55
C THR A 563 5.80 -22.18 33.24
N SER A 564 5.28 -21.87 34.43
CA SER A 564 4.34 -22.73 35.15
C SER A 564 3.04 -22.94 34.37
N GLU A 565 2.50 -21.85 33.82
CA GLU A 565 1.27 -21.88 33.02
C GLU A 565 1.45 -22.66 31.72
N LEU A 566 2.60 -22.54 31.05
CA LEU A 566 2.95 -23.34 29.86
C LEU A 566 3.10 -24.83 30.21
N ALA A 567 3.81 -25.16 31.29
CA ALA A 567 3.97 -26.55 31.74
C ALA A 567 2.63 -27.21 32.09
N ALA A 568 1.69 -26.45 32.68
CA ALA A 568 0.34 -26.93 32.98
C ALA A 568 -0.54 -27.18 31.74
N LEU A 569 -0.14 -26.70 30.56
CA LEU A 569 -0.85 -26.93 29.30
C LEU A 569 -0.37 -28.19 28.56
N ASP A 570 0.79 -28.72 28.93
CA ASP A 570 1.42 -29.86 28.29
C ASP A 570 0.63 -31.16 28.55
N GLY A 571 0.09 -31.75 27.47
CA GLY A 571 -0.72 -32.98 27.51
C GLY A 571 -2.20 -32.85 27.11
N ARG A 572 -2.75 -31.64 26.88
CA ARG A 572 -4.20 -31.48 26.53
C ARG A 572 -4.57 -30.46 25.45
N HIS A 573 -3.67 -29.99 24.59
CA HIS A 573 -4.04 -28.90 23.67
C HIS A 573 -3.81 -29.18 22.18
N ARG A 574 -4.91 -29.05 21.42
CA ARG A 574 -4.93 -28.85 19.97
C ARG A 574 -4.27 -27.50 19.69
N GLY A 575 -3.09 -27.52 19.07
CA GLY A 575 -2.29 -26.33 18.70
C GLY A 575 -3.16 -25.20 18.16
N SER A 576 -3.04 -24.04 18.82
CA SER A 576 -4.01 -22.96 18.75
C SER A 576 -3.56 -21.78 17.90
N GLN A 577 -2.71 -21.96 16.89
CA GLN A 577 -2.94 -21.45 15.53
C GLN A 577 -2.28 -22.37 14.51
N ARG A 578 -3.08 -23.23 13.88
CA ARG A 578 -2.66 -23.88 12.64
C ARG A 578 -2.49 -22.77 11.59
N VAL A 579 -1.26 -22.33 11.35
CA VAL A 579 -0.91 -21.42 10.27
C VAL A 579 -1.01 -22.24 8.99
N TYR A 580 -1.97 -21.88 8.14
CA TYR A 580 -2.23 -22.59 6.90
C TYR A 580 -1.70 -21.78 5.73
N LEU A 581 -1.35 -22.48 4.66
CA LEU A 581 -1.17 -21.85 3.37
C LEU A 581 -2.47 -21.20 2.89
N SER A 582 -2.32 -20.19 2.03
CA SER A 582 -3.43 -19.67 1.26
C SER A 582 -4.06 -20.78 0.43
N THR A 583 -5.37 -20.69 0.23
CA THR A 583 -6.17 -21.70 -0.46
C THR A 583 -5.68 -21.91 -1.89
N GLU A 584 -5.18 -20.86 -2.54
CA GLU A 584 -4.60 -20.89 -3.88
C GLU A 584 -3.32 -21.73 -3.97
N MET A 585 -2.53 -21.78 -2.88
CA MET A 585 -1.28 -22.53 -2.83
C MET A 585 -1.46 -24.01 -2.50
N ILE A 586 -2.66 -24.44 -2.14
CA ILE A 586 -2.92 -25.84 -1.77
C ILE A 586 -2.68 -26.78 -2.95
N GLU A 587 -3.30 -26.50 -4.10
CA GLU A 587 -3.21 -27.39 -5.26
C GLU A 587 -1.81 -27.40 -5.90
N PRO A 588 -1.11 -26.25 -6.07
CA PRO A 588 0.28 -26.23 -6.51
C PRO A 588 1.21 -27.04 -5.62
N VAL A 589 1.11 -26.89 -4.29
CA VAL A 589 1.96 -27.64 -3.35
C VAL A 589 1.71 -29.14 -3.41
N LEU A 590 0.45 -29.56 -3.45
CA LEU A 590 0.12 -30.98 -3.55
C LEU A 590 0.54 -31.58 -4.88
N SER A 591 0.36 -30.84 -5.98
CA SER A 591 0.79 -31.27 -7.31
C SER A 591 2.30 -31.36 -7.41
N HIS A 592 3.04 -30.42 -6.82
CA HIS A 592 4.51 -30.45 -6.75
C HIS A 592 5.02 -31.65 -5.96
N LEU A 593 4.46 -31.88 -4.75
CA LEU A 593 4.79 -33.05 -3.92
C LEU A 593 4.50 -34.37 -4.65
N ALA A 594 3.36 -34.46 -5.32
CA ALA A 594 2.99 -35.64 -6.12
C ALA A 594 3.94 -35.83 -7.32
N GLY A 595 4.31 -34.75 -8.02
CA GLY A 595 5.27 -34.78 -9.12
C GLY A 595 6.68 -35.22 -8.69
N ARG A 596 7.06 -34.95 -7.44
CA ARG A 596 8.30 -35.47 -6.82
C ARG A 596 8.17 -36.89 -6.27
N GLY A 597 7.01 -37.52 -6.39
CA GLY A 597 6.77 -38.87 -5.88
C GLY A 597 6.62 -38.95 -4.36
N VAL A 598 6.36 -37.81 -3.68
CA VAL A 598 6.15 -37.81 -2.24
C VAL A 598 4.76 -38.36 -1.93
N THR A 599 4.70 -39.55 -1.32
CA THR A 599 3.45 -40.18 -0.90
C THR A 599 3.00 -39.68 0.47
N ALA A 600 1.72 -39.88 0.81
CA ALA A 600 1.21 -39.51 2.12
C ALA A 600 1.94 -40.25 3.26
N GLU A 601 2.29 -41.52 3.04
CA GLU A 601 3.08 -42.33 3.96
C GLU A 601 4.47 -41.74 4.17
N LEU A 602 5.18 -41.39 3.08
CA LEU A 602 6.50 -40.78 3.17
C LEU A 602 6.44 -39.43 3.87
N ALA A 603 5.46 -38.59 3.52
CA ALA A 603 5.28 -37.30 4.18
C ALA A 603 4.97 -37.45 5.67
N ALA A 604 4.17 -38.45 6.06
CA ALA A 604 3.88 -38.71 7.47
C ALA A 604 5.12 -39.18 8.24
N GLN A 605 6.00 -39.98 7.60
CA GLN A 605 7.29 -40.37 8.18
C GLN A 605 8.22 -39.17 8.40
N LEU A 606 8.29 -38.26 7.43
CA LEU A 606 9.15 -37.08 7.49
C LEU A 606 8.63 -36.01 8.47
N VAL A 607 7.32 -35.78 8.52
CA VAL A 607 6.69 -34.81 9.43
C VAL A 607 6.59 -35.35 10.87
N GLY A 608 6.52 -36.67 11.03
CA GLY A 608 6.46 -37.37 12.32
C GLY A 608 5.07 -37.89 12.71
N GLU A 609 5.01 -38.73 13.75
CA GLU A 609 3.83 -39.51 14.17
C GLU A 609 2.55 -38.69 14.44
N ARG A 610 2.70 -37.38 14.68
CA ARG A 610 1.58 -36.44 14.93
C ARG A 610 1.01 -35.79 13.66
N ALA A 611 1.45 -36.19 12.47
CA ALA A 611 1.03 -35.61 11.18
C ALA A 611 -0.42 -35.95 10.78
N GLY A 612 -1.07 -36.93 11.41
CA GLY A 612 -2.41 -37.39 11.02
C GLY A 612 -2.35 -38.68 10.20
N ASP A 613 -3.51 -39.28 9.91
CA ASP A 613 -3.59 -40.60 9.27
C ASP A 613 -3.16 -40.55 7.79
N PRO A 614 -2.05 -41.22 7.40
CA PRO A 614 -1.56 -41.22 6.02
C PRO A 614 -2.54 -41.90 5.05
N ARG A 615 -3.41 -42.79 5.54
CA ARG A 615 -4.41 -43.49 4.70
C ARG A 615 -5.46 -42.54 4.12
N GLY A 616 -5.61 -41.34 4.68
CA GLY A 616 -6.48 -40.29 4.15
C GLY A 616 -5.79 -39.32 3.18
N GLY A 617 -4.57 -39.63 2.76
CA GLY A 617 -3.82 -38.89 1.74
C GLY A 617 -3.08 -37.65 2.25
N MET A 618 -2.36 -37.00 1.34
CA MET A 618 -1.43 -35.90 1.65
C MET A 618 -2.10 -34.72 2.36
N LYS A 619 -3.36 -34.40 2.00
CA LYS A 619 -4.14 -33.36 2.68
C LYS A 619 -4.34 -33.70 4.16
N GLN A 620 -4.56 -34.96 4.54
CA GLN A 620 -4.73 -35.31 5.96
C GLN A 620 -3.43 -35.20 6.75
N VAL A 621 -2.31 -35.58 6.11
CA VAL A 621 -0.94 -35.47 6.65
C VAL A 621 -0.51 -34.02 6.82
N LEU A 622 -0.83 -33.14 5.86
CA LEU A 622 -0.47 -31.72 5.93
C LEU A 622 -1.53 -30.86 6.63
N GLY A 623 -2.79 -31.29 6.68
CA GLY A 623 -3.90 -30.66 7.39
C GLY A 623 -5.27 -30.87 6.72
N ALA A 624 -6.20 -31.52 7.43
CA ALA A 624 -7.45 -32.10 6.88
C ALA A 624 -8.40 -31.14 6.11
N SER A 625 -8.24 -29.82 6.24
CA SER A 625 -9.03 -28.82 5.51
C SER A 625 -8.19 -27.77 4.76
N ARG A 626 -6.90 -27.62 5.12
CA ARG A 626 -5.91 -26.71 4.53
C ARG A 626 -4.51 -27.21 4.89
N LEU A 627 -3.51 -26.96 4.05
CA LEU A 627 -2.12 -27.37 4.32
C LEU A 627 -1.51 -26.51 5.43
N ARG A 628 -0.97 -27.15 6.47
CA ARG A 628 -0.30 -26.45 7.57
C ARG A 628 1.14 -26.12 7.17
N ARG A 629 1.52 -24.84 7.36
CA ARG A 629 2.86 -24.32 7.04
C ARG A 629 3.97 -24.98 7.84
N ASP A 630 3.75 -25.30 9.12
CA ASP A 630 4.77 -25.93 9.96
C ASP A 630 5.13 -27.34 9.46
N ARG A 631 4.13 -28.13 9.09
CA ARG A 631 4.35 -29.46 8.49
C ARG A 631 5.02 -29.36 7.13
N LEU A 632 4.64 -28.34 6.36
CA LEU A 632 5.26 -28.08 5.08
C LEU A 632 6.72 -27.63 5.22
N ALA A 633 7.05 -26.86 6.26
CA ALA A 633 8.43 -26.48 6.57
C ALA A 633 9.30 -27.70 6.88
N VAL A 634 8.81 -28.62 7.72
CA VAL A 634 9.51 -29.88 8.00
C VAL A 634 9.72 -30.69 6.72
N LEU A 635 8.74 -30.75 5.82
CA LEU A 635 8.93 -31.38 4.51
C LEU A 635 9.92 -30.62 3.63
N ALA A 636 9.86 -29.29 3.60
CA ALA A 636 10.75 -28.45 2.79
C ALA A 636 12.21 -28.68 3.19
N ASP A 637 12.48 -28.77 4.50
CA ASP A 637 13.81 -29.03 5.04
C ASP A 637 14.24 -30.49 4.79
N ALA A 638 13.36 -31.46 5.07
CA ALA A 638 13.68 -32.88 4.91
C ALA A 638 13.89 -33.30 3.45
N LEU A 639 13.22 -32.63 2.51
CA LEU A 639 13.33 -32.88 1.07
C LEU A 639 14.36 -31.97 0.39
N ASP A 640 14.92 -30.99 1.12
CA ASP A 640 15.73 -29.88 0.59
C ASP A 640 15.10 -29.30 -0.69
N ASP A 641 13.84 -28.86 -0.58
CA ASP A 641 13.01 -28.45 -1.72
C ASP A 641 12.89 -26.92 -1.82
N PRO A 642 13.52 -26.26 -2.82
CA PRO A 642 13.51 -24.80 -2.94
C PRO A 642 12.13 -24.19 -3.16
N PHE A 643 11.22 -24.92 -3.82
CA PHE A 643 9.86 -24.43 -4.05
C PHE A 643 9.07 -24.40 -2.75
N LEU A 644 9.14 -25.48 -1.95
CA LEU A 644 8.50 -25.52 -0.64
C LEU A 644 9.14 -24.53 0.32
N GLN A 645 10.46 -24.37 0.30
CA GLN A 645 11.19 -23.37 1.08
C GLN A 645 10.71 -21.95 0.75
N GLY A 646 10.54 -21.61 -0.53
CA GLY A 646 10.00 -20.31 -0.95
C GLY A 646 8.58 -20.05 -0.45
N ILE A 647 7.72 -21.07 -0.44
CA ILE A 647 6.34 -20.97 0.07
C ILE A 647 6.31 -20.81 1.60
N VAL A 648 7.24 -21.45 2.30
CA VAL A 648 7.38 -21.32 3.75
C VAL A 648 7.98 -19.97 4.14
N ALA A 649 8.84 -19.41 3.27
CA ALA A 649 9.52 -18.13 3.46
C ALA A 649 8.57 -16.92 3.43
N GLU A 650 7.38 -17.03 2.83
CA GLU A 650 6.39 -15.94 2.78
C GLU A 650 6.18 -15.32 4.18
N GLU A 651 6.38 -14.00 4.23
CA GLU A 651 6.40 -13.20 5.45
C GLU A 651 5.02 -12.63 5.79
N LEU A 652 3.99 -13.04 5.07
CA LEU A 652 2.61 -12.64 5.29
C LEU A 652 1.82 -13.67 6.10
N SER A 653 0.78 -13.17 6.76
CA SER A 653 -0.29 -13.94 7.39
C SER A 653 -1.64 -13.34 7.02
N TYR A 654 -2.69 -14.15 7.08
CA TYR A 654 -4.03 -13.73 6.64
C TYR A 654 -5.01 -13.72 7.82
N SER A 655 -5.41 -12.51 8.24
CA SER A 655 -6.37 -12.32 9.33
C SER A 655 -7.79 -12.17 8.80
N ARG A 656 -8.74 -12.76 9.52
CA ARG A 656 -10.16 -12.72 9.15
C ARG A 656 -10.77 -11.36 9.47
N VAL A 657 -11.48 -10.78 8.51
CA VAL A 657 -12.41 -9.66 8.73
C VAL A 657 -13.58 -10.15 9.57
N VAL A 658 -13.76 -9.55 10.75
CA VAL A 658 -14.86 -9.89 11.67
C VAL A 658 -16.08 -8.99 11.49
N ALA A 659 -15.87 -7.75 11.03
CA ALA A 659 -16.96 -6.83 10.73
C ALA A 659 -16.53 -5.79 9.68
N VAL A 660 -17.51 -5.36 8.89
CA VAL A 660 -17.43 -4.14 8.07
C VAL A 660 -18.17 -3.05 8.84
N LEU A 661 -17.51 -1.94 9.11
CA LEU A 661 -18.03 -0.83 9.89
C LEU A 661 -18.78 0.17 9.00
N PRO A 662 -19.75 0.91 9.56
CA PRO A 662 -20.50 1.92 8.81
C PRO A 662 -19.58 2.95 8.17
N THR A 663 -19.98 3.45 7.00
CA THR A 663 -19.24 4.52 6.33
C THR A 663 -19.27 5.81 7.13
N GLN A 664 -18.14 6.51 7.17
CA GLN A 664 -18.02 7.84 7.75
C GLN A 664 -17.22 8.75 6.82
N ARG A 665 -17.36 10.07 7.01
CA ARG A 665 -16.66 11.06 6.20
C ARG A 665 -15.44 11.56 6.95
N CYS A 666 -14.26 11.48 6.33
CA CYS A 666 -13.01 11.96 6.92
C CYS A 666 -12.02 12.42 5.85
N ARG A 667 -10.99 13.18 6.24
CA ARG A 667 -9.82 13.42 5.38
C ARG A 667 -9.16 12.10 5.03
N THR A 668 -8.68 12.00 3.81
CA THR A 668 -8.05 10.80 3.27
C THR A 668 -6.75 11.16 2.58
N PHE A 669 -5.82 10.21 2.60
CA PHE A 669 -4.46 10.40 2.21
C PHE A 669 -3.96 9.21 1.42
N ASP A 670 -2.86 9.41 0.72
CA ASP A 670 -2.06 8.31 0.20
C ASP A 670 -0.60 8.72 0.01
N ILE A 671 0.25 7.73 -0.18
CA ILE A 671 1.69 7.87 -0.38
C ILE A 671 2.12 7.02 -1.56
N GLU A 672 3.05 7.53 -2.36
CA GLU A 672 3.76 6.71 -3.34
C GLU A 672 4.97 6.06 -2.68
N VAL A 673 5.18 4.79 -2.97
CA VAL A 673 6.21 3.94 -2.39
C VAL A 673 7.01 3.36 -3.53
N ASP A 674 8.31 3.52 -3.43
CA ASP A 674 9.24 3.13 -4.48
C ASP A 674 9.14 1.64 -4.85
N GLU A 675 9.24 1.35 -6.15
CA GLU A 675 9.20 0.04 -6.82
C GLU A 675 7.95 -0.85 -6.63
N LEU A 676 7.44 -0.99 -5.41
CA LEU A 676 6.47 -2.01 -5.02
C LEU A 676 5.02 -1.52 -5.05
N HIS A 677 4.81 -0.20 -5.06
CA HIS A 677 3.50 0.46 -5.15
C HIS A 677 2.45 -0.06 -4.13
N ASN A 678 2.90 -0.43 -2.94
CA ASN A 678 2.06 -0.83 -1.81
C ASN A 678 2.76 -0.56 -0.48
N PHE A 679 2.01 -0.57 0.62
CA PHE A 679 2.56 -0.42 1.97
C PHE A 679 1.69 -1.07 3.03
N VAL A 680 2.20 -1.13 4.26
CA VAL A 680 1.46 -1.58 5.45
C VAL A 680 0.82 -0.39 6.15
N ALA A 681 -0.52 -0.36 6.18
CA ALA A 681 -1.35 0.61 6.88
C ALA A 681 -2.12 -0.09 8.01
N ASP A 682 -1.98 0.38 9.26
CA ASP A 682 -2.60 -0.23 10.45
C ASP A 682 -2.40 -1.76 10.52
N ASP A 683 -1.19 -2.23 10.18
CA ASP A 683 -0.82 -3.65 10.11
C ASP A 683 -1.54 -4.49 9.02
N VAL A 684 -2.07 -3.82 7.99
CA VAL A 684 -2.71 -4.44 6.81
C VAL A 684 -1.99 -4.00 5.54
N VAL A 685 -1.79 -4.92 4.61
CA VAL A 685 -1.15 -4.61 3.32
C VAL A 685 -2.16 -3.97 2.37
N VAL A 686 -1.87 -2.74 1.95
CA VAL A 686 -2.72 -1.88 1.12
C VAL A 686 -1.96 -1.38 -0.11
N HIS A 687 -2.66 -1.07 -1.20
CA HIS A 687 -2.05 -0.67 -2.47
C HIS A 687 -2.04 0.86 -2.63
N ASN A 688 -1.02 1.42 -3.27
CA ASN A 688 -0.97 2.87 -3.57
C ASN A 688 -2.12 3.34 -4.50
N CYS A 689 -2.30 4.65 -4.50
CA CYS A 689 -3.13 5.46 -5.38
C CYS A 689 -2.61 5.63 -6.80
N ALA A 690 -3.51 6.15 -7.65
CA ALA A 690 -3.17 7.01 -8.77
C ALA A 690 -3.82 8.38 -8.52
N PRO A 691 -3.17 9.54 -8.74
CA PRO A 691 -3.65 10.83 -8.22
C PRO A 691 -5.09 11.21 -8.67
N PRO A 692 -6.02 11.57 -7.77
CA PRO A 692 -7.40 12.00 -8.00
C PRO A 692 -7.73 13.39 -7.46
N PHE A 693 -8.99 13.79 -7.63
CA PHE A 693 -9.69 14.91 -6.99
C PHE A 693 -9.12 16.29 -7.26
N LYS A 694 -7.94 16.37 -7.90
CA LYS A 694 -7.56 17.52 -8.72
C LYS A 694 -8.61 17.69 -9.82
N GLN A 695 -9.03 18.94 -9.96
CA GLN A 695 -9.89 19.38 -11.03
C GLN A 695 -9.00 20.12 -12.02
N ALA A 696 -9.18 19.81 -13.29
CA ALA A 696 -8.61 20.59 -14.37
C ALA A 696 -9.73 21.37 -15.03
N GLU A 697 -9.49 22.65 -15.29
CA GLU A 697 -10.33 23.43 -16.17
C GLU A 697 -9.55 23.82 -17.42
N PHE A 698 -10.20 23.68 -18.56
CA PHE A 698 -9.63 24.05 -19.84
C PHE A 698 -10.72 24.40 -20.84
N ASP A 699 -10.33 25.10 -21.88
CA ASP A 699 -11.24 25.59 -22.91
C ASP A 699 -11.25 24.58 -24.08
N ILE A 700 -12.44 24.19 -24.54
CA ILE A 700 -12.65 23.42 -25.77
C ILE A 700 -13.27 24.36 -26.80
N LEU A 701 -12.51 24.73 -27.83
CA LEU A 701 -12.94 25.63 -28.89
C LEU A 701 -13.61 24.84 -30.03
N TYR A 702 -14.68 25.39 -30.59
CA TYR A 702 -15.35 24.77 -31.73
C TYR A 702 -14.40 24.66 -32.92
N SER A 703 -14.38 23.50 -33.58
CA SER A 703 -13.52 23.17 -34.73
C SER A 703 -12.01 23.23 -34.48
N LYS A 704 -11.56 23.44 -33.24
CA LYS A 704 -10.12 23.48 -32.86
C LYS A 704 -9.77 22.55 -31.70
N GLY A 705 -10.76 22.12 -30.91
CA GLY A 705 -10.55 21.20 -29.79
C GLY A 705 -10.03 21.89 -28.52
N ILE A 706 -9.35 21.14 -27.66
CA ILE A 706 -8.75 21.62 -26.41
C ILE A 706 -7.68 22.67 -26.71
N SER A 707 -7.80 23.86 -26.13
CA SER A 707 -6.81 24.92 -26.27
C SER A 707 -5.68 24.76 -25.26
N ALA A 708 -4.53 24.29 -25.73
CA ALA A 708 -3.32 24.16 -24.94
C ALA A 708 -2.84 25.52 -24.41
N GLU A 709 -2.86 26.55 -25.26
CA GLU A 709 -2.44 27.91 -24.92
C GLU A 709 -3.36 28.53 -23.86
N GLY A 710 -4.67 28.28 -23.95
CA GLY A 710 -5.64 28.70 -22.95
C GLY A 710 -5.33 28.10 -21.57
N SER A 711 -5.00 26.81 -21.52
CA SER A 711 -4.57 26.14 -20.28
C SER A 711 -3.24 26.67 -19.75
N LEU A 712 -2.27 26.97 -20.62
CA LEU A 712 -0.98 27.55 -20.22
C LEU A 712 -1.13 28.93 -19.58
N ILE A 713 -2.02 29.76 -20.11
CA ILE A 713 -2.31 31.08 -19.54
C ILE A 713 -2.92 30.94 -18.14
N ASP A 714 -3.93 30.09 -17.99
CA ASP A 714 -4.64 29.92 -16.71
C ASP A 714 -3.70 29.39 -15.62
N LEU A 715 -2.98 28.29 -15.92
CA LEU A 715 -1.97 27.74 -15.01
C LEU A 715 -0.81 28.70 -14.77
N GLY A 716 -0.35 29.40 -15.80
CA GLY A 716 0.72 30.39 -15.69
C GLY A 716 0.36 31.49 -14.71
N VAL A 717 -0.90 31.96 -14.73
CA VAL A 717 -1.41 32.96 -13.79
C VAL A 717 -1.56 32.37 -12.39
N GLU A 718 -2.14 31.18 -12.26
CA GLU A 718 -2.31 30.48 -10.98
C GLU A 718 -0.97 30.25 -10.27
N GLN A 719 0.05 29.86 -11.04
CA GLN A 719 1.41 29.62 -10.54
C GLN A 719 2.27 30.88 -10.45
N GLY A 720 1.73 32.07 -10.78
CA GLY A 720 2.44 33.35 -10.72
C GLY A 720 3.60 33.48 -11.72
N ILE A 721 3.63 32.65 -12.76
CA ILE A 721 4.60 32.69 -13.87
C ILE A 721 4.17 33.75 -14.89
N VAL A 722 2.87 33.81 -15.20
CA VAL A 722 2.24 34.85 -16.01
C VAL A 722 1.60 35.87 -15.07
N ARG A 723 1.89 37.15 -15.25
CA ARG A 723 1.30 38.24 -14.45
C ARG A 723 0.07 38.80 -15.15
N LYS A 724 -1.04 38.86 -14.41
CA LYS A 724 -2.28 39.53 -14.82
C LYS A 724 -2.41 40.88 -14.11
N SER A 725 -2.44 41.98 -14.86
CA SER A 725 -2.65 43.35 -14.35
C SER A 725 -3.83 43.99 -15.05
N GLY A 726 -4.99 44.01 -14.38
CA GLY A 726 -6.25 44.39 -15.01
C GLY A 726 -6.64 43.41 -16.12
N ALA A 727 -6.81 43.93 -17.35
CA ALA A 727 -7.08 43.13 -18.54
C ALA A 727 -5.82 42.60 -19.25
N TRP A 728 -4.62 43.01 -18.82
CA TRP A 728 -3.37 42.66 -19.50
C TRP A 728 -2.71 41.41 -18.91
N TYR A 729 -2.17 40.56 -19.79
CA TYR A 729 -1.34 39.40 -19.47
C TYR A 729 0.10 39.67 -19.89
N THR A 730 1.06 39.36 -19.01
CA THR A 730 2.49 39.62 -19.23
C THR A 730 3.36 38.46 -18.75
N TYR A 731 4.46 38.19 -19.45
CA TYR A 731 5.47 37.18 -19.09
C TYR A 731 6.87 37.79 -19.29
N GLU A 732 7.70 37.81 -18.25
CA GLU A 732 9.08 38.34 -18.26
C GLU A 732 9.31 39.74 -18.88
N GLY A 733 8.27 40.58 -18.94
CA GLY A 733 8.32 41.90 -19.54
C GLY A 733 7.62 42.00 -20.90
N ASP A 734 7.36 40.86 -21.54
CA ASP A 734 6.59 40.79 -22.77
C ASP A 734 5.09 40.89 -22.51
N GLN A 735 4.41 41.69 -23.34
CA GLN A 735 2.95 41.80 -23.32
C GLN A 735 2.34 40.70 -24.17
N LEU A 736 1.81 39.67 -23.51
CA LEU A 736 1.09 38.58 -24.17
C LEU A 736 -0.19 39.10 -24.84
N GLY A 737 -0.87 40.07 -24.22
CA GLY A 737 -2.01 40.76 -24.82
C GLY A 737 -3.05 41.26 -23.82
N GLN A 738 -3.99 42.07 -24.33
CA GLN A 738 -5.15 42.55 -23.59
C GLN A 738 -6.31 41.56 -23.76
N GLY A 739 -6.70 40.89 -22.67
CA GLY A 739 -7.71 39.84 -22.67
C GLY A 739 -7.14 38.46 -23.03
N LYS A 740 -7.82 37.41 -22.57
CA LYS A 740 -7.36 36.02 -22.70
C LYS A 740 -7.24 35.58 -24.17
N GLU A 741 -8.14 36.04 -25.05
CA GLU A 741 -8.12 35.66 -26.47
C GLU A 741 -6.89 36.19 -27.20
N ASN A 742 -6.52 37.46 -26.97
CA ASN A 742 -5.31 38.04 -27.57
C ASN A 742 -4.04 37.38 -27.02
N ALA A 743 -4.00 37.07 -25.72
CA ALA A 743 -2.90 36.31 -25.12
C ALA A 743 -2.79 34.89 -25.69
N ARG A 744 -3.93 34.22 -25.96
CA ARG A 744 -3.97 32.91 -26.60
C ARG A 744 -3.39 32.96 -28.01
N LYS A 745 -3.83 33.95 -28.80
CA LYS A 745 -3.34 34.18 -30.17
C LYS A 745 -1.83 34.43 -30.17
N PHE A 746 -1.34 35.27 -29.26
CA PHE A 746 0.08 35.54 -29.11
C PHE A 746 0.90 34.27 -28.83
N LEU A 747 0.46 33.43 -27.89
CA LEU A 747 1.16 32.16 -27.60
C LEU A 747 1.11 31.18 -28.77
N GLY A 748 0.00 31.16 -29.54
CA GLY A 748 -0.10 30.37 -30.76
C GLY A 748 0.85 30.86 -31.86
N ASP A 749 1.02 32.17 -32.00
CA ASP A 749 1.94 32.78 -32.96
C ASP A 749 3.41 32.68 -32.50
N ASN A 750 3.67 32.40 -31.22
CA ASN A 750 5.01 32.34 -30.61
C ASN A 750 5.22 31.03 -29.82
N PRO A 751 5.39 29.87 -30.50
CA PRO A 751 5.49 28.56 -29.86
C PRO A 751 6.70 28.43 -28.92
N ASP A 752 7.80 29.15 -29.18
CA ASP A 752 8.99 29.13 -28.33
C ASP A 752 8.68 29.69 -26.92
N ILE A 753 7.87 30.75 -26.84
CA ILE A 753 7.44 31.35 -25.58
C ILE A 753 6.46 30.41 -24.86
N ALA A 754 5.53 29.79 -25.61
CA ALA A 754 4.61 28.82 -25.04
C ALA A 754 5.35 27.63 -24.40
N ALA A 755 6.38 27.09 -25.09
CA ALA A 755 7.21 26.01 -24.59
C ALA A 755 8.01 26.41 -23.34
N GLN A 756 8.53 27.64 -23.28
CA GLN A 756 9.21 28.15 -22.07
C GLN A 756 8.27 28.26 -20.87
N VAL A 757 7.06 28.80 -21.08
CA VAL A 757 6.03 28.89 -20.03
C VAL A 757 5.63 27.50 -19.55
N GLU A 758 5.39 26.57 -20.48
CA GLU A 758 5.08 25.17 -20.17
C GLU A 758 6.18 24.50 -19.34
N LYS A 759 7.44 24.60 -19.77
CA LYS A 759 8.59 24.03 -19.06
C LYS A 759 8.67 24.56 -17.63
N ARG A 760 8.55 25.88 -17.43
CA ARG A 760 8.56 26.48 -16.08
C ARG A 760 7.40 26.04 -15.21
N ILE A 761 6.20 25.87 -15.78
CA ILE A 761 5.04 25.34 -15.04
C ILE A 761 5.34 23.91 -14.59
N LYS A 762 5.84 23.05 -15.49
CA LYS A 762 6.19 21.65 -15.19
C LYS A 762 7.29 21.53 -14.14
N ASP A 763 8.37 22.30 -14.28
CA ASP A 763 9.50 22.32 -13.34
C ASP A 763 9.04 22.76 -11.94
N LYS A 764 8.23 23.81 -11.86
CA LYS A 764 7.70 24.33 -10.59
C LYS A 764 6.74 23.34 -9.90
N LEU A 765 5.99 22.57 -10.68
CA LEU A 765 5.03 21.59 -10.18
C LEU A 765 5.63 20.18 -10.00
N GLY A 766 6.88 19.97 -10.42
CA GLY A 766 7.58 18.69 -10.31
C GLY A 766 7.02 17.59 -11.22
N ILE A 767 6.53 17.94 -12.41
CA ILE A 767 5.83 17.01 -13.31
C ILE A 767 6.66 16.76 -14.57
N GLY A 768 7.08 15.52 -14.77
CA GLY A 768 7.89 15.06 -15.90
C GLY A 768 9.08 14.22 -15.46
N ALA A 769 9.59 13.36 -16.34
CA ALA A 769 10.86 12.67 -16.10
C ALA A 769 11.97 13.72 -16.00
N LYS A 770 12.73 13.71 -14.90
CA LYS A 770 14.03 14.38 -14.89
C LYS A 770 14.89 13.62 -15.89
N LEU A 771 15.19 14.24 -17.02
CA LEU A 771 16.38 13.85 -17.77
C LEU A 771 17.54 14.18 -16.84
N ASP A 772 18.24 13.15 -16.37
CA ASP A 772 19.56 13.35 -15.82
C ASP A 772 20.40 13.97 -16.93
N ASP A 773 20.62 15.28 -16.85
CA ASP A 773 21.67 15.96 -17.60
C ASP A 773 23.02 15.47 -17.06
N ASP A 774 23.46 14.29 -17.51
CA ASP A 774 24.87 13.99 -17.74
C ASP A 774 25.03 12.70 -18.58
N ASP A 775 25.03 12.85 -19.91
CA ASP A 775 25.88 11.99 -20.74
C ASP A 775 26.46 12.82 -21.90
N GLY A 776 27.18 13.87 -21.50
CA GLY A 776 28.07 14.61 -22.38
C GLY A 776 29.37 13.85 -22.61
N THR A 777 29.33 12.68 -23.25
CA THR A 777 30.52 12.10 -23.89
C THR A 777 30.20 11.58 -25.29
N VAL A 778 30.41 12.45 -26.28
CA VAL A 778 30.62 12.00 -27.66
C VAL A 778 31.99 11.29 -27.68
N PRO A 779 32.08 9.98 -27.98
CA PRO A 779 33.37 9.35 -28.14
C PRO A 779 34.04 9.94 -29.38
N ALA A 780 35.28 10.40 -29.21
CA ALA A 780 36.09 10.98 -30.27
C ALA A 780 36.18 10.03 -31.49
N PRO A 781 36.18 10.55 -32.73
CA PRO A 781 36.41 9.72 -33.90
C PRO A 781 37.83 9.17 -33.84
N VAL A 782 37.94 7.84 -33.85
CA VAL A 782 39.23 7.16 -33.99
C VAL A 782 39.59 7.22 -35.47
N ASP A 783 40.63 8.00 -35.78
CA ASP A 783 41.27 8.00 -37.10
C ASP A 783 42.10 6.72 -37.27
N PHE A 784 41.77 5.98 -38.35
CA PHE A 784 42.41 4.81 -38.99
C PHE A 784 42.43 3.46 -38.25
#